data_AF-A0A9W6YWZ5-F1
#
_entry.id   AF-A0A9W6YWZ5-F1
#
_cell.length_a   1.000
_cell.length_b   1.000
_cell.length_c   1.000
_cell.angle_alpha   90.00
_cell.angle_beta   90.00
_cell.angle_gamma   90.00
#
_symmetry.space_group_name_H-M   'P 1'
#
loop_
_entity.id
_entity.type
_entity.pdbx_description
1 polymer ?
#
loop_
_entity_poly.entity_id
_entity_poly.type
_entity_poly.pdbx_seq_one_letter_code
_entity_poly.pdbx_strand_id
1 'polypeptide(L)'
;MELLKTVFEVNLSLFSSNRQKCLLLFVIRDFTGVTPLSNLSNSLTTDLNKVWESLNKPDGCEELGLTDFFDLKFESIAHKHFQPEKFEIDIKALGDKFYDDTALLNTKYHRGIPVDAWTLYSQQIWEQIELNKDLDLPTQQILVARFRCDEISEQAYIAFEKEFRDIDFSTIQEPEKIAEIFQKLRTKTLQDYDEQASRYMNSVYLERKSTLQEKVDLLLKEVHSKQLDKLNKKALTEFTEHITKAKKARTKLSFPELLQESSKIAENNFIKSATIFHIAEAFNYNHALSKLQFAIVETSEQLKKKEKANLVARITKRFQNTFKEQIFDSLSSPMPDTWDIILNDFEVKKVAMFAPFKRDDGTYNFKLGLSEKENQDTAFQLEKTFWLKFRDIIHDFISEDTVSRILRNKFEDLFKYDEEGTPKIWKSAADVDVQYNKAKVETFALLPLFATAALKSTGEEIVPSIDISHEDELDGYDEFEDDEYANPHIFAHLLTNKEQNNIFKKLKRETDVIYVDAKRPVVTSTTQIPLYIYVIIAVLGWNEFMAILRNPLLFVLSIITVTGVYFAYNAEMLGPMLSIGFAMLDQTKKVAKEKLKDILLDDDVRVPPSRASTQATLVAESIELDDLRKLSNSTTIAVEE
;
A
#
# COMPACT_ATOMS: atom_id res chain seq x y z
N MET A 1 47.79 65.05 13.43
CA MET A 1 48.40 64.00 14.28
C MET A 1 47.82 62.62 13.99
N GLU A 2 46.54 62.48 13.65
CA GLU A 2 45.93 61.17 13.29
C GLU A 2 46.63 60.47 12.12
N LEU A 3 47.02 61.20 11.07
CA LEU A 3 47.79 60.60 9.96
C LEU A 3 49.15 60.03 10.41
N LEU A 4 49.86 60.74 11.30
CA LEU A 4 51.13 60.25 11.86
C LEU A 4 50.91 59.03 12.75
N LYS A 5 49.78 58.97 13.47
CA LYS A 5 49.36 57.81 14.26
C LYS A 5 49.24 56.57 13.36
N THR A 6 48.47 56.66 12.29
CA THR A 6 48.30 55.55 11.33
C THR A 6 49.62 55.16 10.67
N VAL A 7 50.45 56.13 10.27
CA VAL A 7 51.77 55.85 9.67
C VAL A 7 52.70 55.13 10.65
N PHE A 8 52.72 55.52 11.93
CA PHE A 8 53.52 54.83 12.95
C PHE A 8 53.00 53.44 13.27
N GLU A 9 51.68 53.23 13.35
CA GLU A 9 51.07 51.91 13.52
C GLU A 9 51.45 50.95 12.37
N VAL A 10 51.34 51.41 11.13
CA VAL A 10 51.73 50.60 9.97
C VAL A 10 53.23 50.37 9.92
N ASN A 11 54.05 51.38 10.22
CA ASN A 11 55.50 51.19 10.29
C ASN A 11 55.90 50.16 11.35
N LEU A 12 55.25 50.18 12.52
CA LEU A 12 55.48 49.19 13.57
C LEU A 12 55.01 47.79 13.15
N SER A 13 53.87 47.68 12.47
CA SER A 13 53.38 46.41 11.92
C SER A 13 54.36 45.80 10.91
N LEU A 14 54.83 46.60 9.94
CA LEU A 14 55.70 46.14 8.86
C LEU A 14 57.14 45.86 9.30
N PHE A 15 57.66 46.60 10.29
CA PHE A 15 59.08 46.58 10.66
C PHE A 15 59.34 46.23 12.14
N SER A 16 58.35 45.71 12.88
CA SER A 16 58.48 45.31 14.30
C SER A 16 59.68 44.41 14.60
N SER A 17 60.01 43.50 13.67
CA SER A 17 61.11 42.55 13.78
C SER A 17 62.49 43.16 13.46
N ASN A 18 62.55 44.27 12.72
CA ASN A 18 63.79 44.92 12.32
C ASN A 18 63.91 46.30 12.98
N ARG A 19 64.70 46.38 14.05
CA ARG A 19 64.88 47.58 14.90
C ARG A 19 65.82 48.62 14.31
N GLN A 20 65.91 48.67 12.99
CA GLN A 20 66.78 49.64 12.34
C GLN A 20 66.18 51.03 12.47
N LYS A 21 66.99 51.97 12.98
CA LYS A 21 66.52 53.33 13.24
C LYS A 21 66.34 54.13 11.96
N CYS A 22 65.42 55.09 11.99
CA CYS A 22 65.26 56.13 10.98
C CYS A 22 65.40 57.52 11.61
N LEU A 23 66.00 58.47 10.89
CA LEU A 23 66.06 59.85 11.33
C LEU A 23 64.80 60.60 10.92
N LEU A 24 64.06 61.12 11.89
CA LEU A 24 63.02 62.12 11.65
C LEU A 24 63.64 63.51 11.76
N LEU A 25 64.00 64.09 10.62
CA LEU A 25 64.52 65.44 10.51
C LEU A 25 63.37 66.44 10.35
N PHE A 26 63.05 67.15 11.42
CA PHE A 26 62.03 68.21 11.43
C PHE A 26 62.65 69.54 11.05
N VAL A 27 62.30 70.04 9.86
CA VAL A 27 62.73 71.36 9.38
C VAL A 27 61.59 72.36 9.58
N ILE A 28 61.70 73.18 10.63
CA ILE A 28 60.72 74.21 10.97
C ILE A 28 60.89 75.38 10.01
N ARG A 29 59.86 75.62 9.20
CA ARG A 29 59.83 76.67 8.19
C ARG A 29 59.35 77.99 8.76
N ASP A 30 59.72 79.07 8.09
CA ASP A 30 59.32 80.44 8.41
C ASP A 30 59.66 80.85 9.84
N PHE A 31 60.83 80.40 10.31
CA PHE A 31 61.29 80.61 11.67
C PHE A 31 61.71 82.07 11.90
N THR A 32 60.97 82.76 12.76
CA THR A 32 61.21 84.18 13.08
C THR A 32 62.23 84.40 14.18
N GLY A 33 62.57 83.36 14.96
CA GLY A 33 63.49 83.44 16.11
C GLY A 33 62.89 83.93 17.42
N VAL A 34 61.61 84.33 17.43
CA VAL A 34 60.92 84.81 18.65
C VAL A 34 60.79 83.71 19.70
N THR A 35 60.46 82.49 19.26
CA THR A 35 60.47 81.30 20.12
C THR A 35 61.75 80.52 19.84
N PRO A 36 62.58 80.22 20.85
CA PRO A 36 63.78 79.42 20.66
C PRO A 36 63.45 78.04 20.06
N LEU A 37 64.30 77.58 19.13
CA LEU A 37 64.15 76.27 18.49
C LEU A 37 64.02 75.14 19.52
N SER A 38 64.79 75.20 20.62
CA SER A 38 64.72 74.23 21.72
C SER A 38 63.31 74.03 22.28
N ASN A 39 62.52 75.11 22.38
CA ASN A 39 61.16 75.04 22.93
C ASN A 39 60.20 74.38 21.93
N LEU A 40 60.33 74.69 20.64
CA LEU A 40 59.55 74.05 19.58
C LEU A 40 59.89 72.56 19.46
N SER A 41 61.19 72.23 19.51
CA SER A 41 61.68 70.84 19.49
C SER A 41 61.13 70.04 20.67
N ASN A 42 61.14 70.61 21.88
CA ASN A 42 60.60 69.95 23.07
C ASN A 42 59.09 69.71 22.93
N SER A 43 58.32 70.71 22.47
CA SER A 43 56.87 70.57 22.26
C SER A 43 56.55 69.47 21.25
N LEU A 44 57.20 69.47 20.09
CA LEU A 44 57.01 68.44 19.06
C LEU A 44 57.41 67.06 19.56
N THR A 45 58.50 66.96 20.31
CA THR A 45 58.94 65.69 20.90
C THR A 45 57.91 65.14 21.89
N THR A 46 57.35 66.00 22.75
CA THR A 46 56.27 65.60 23.68
C THR A 46 55.03 65.12 22.92
N ASP A 47 54.61 65.82 21.86
CA ASP A 47 53.42 65.43 21.11
C ASP A 47 53.63 64.13 20.32
N LEU A 48 54.83 63.90 19.77
CA LEU A 48 55.17 62.64 19.12
C LEU A 48 55.17 61.46 20.11
N ASN A 49 55.67 61.65 21.32
CA ASN A 49 55.62 60.63 22.37
C ASN A 49 54.17 60.31 22.77
N LYS A 50 53.29 61.31 22.90
CA LYS A 50 51.86 61.08 23.15
C LYS A 50 51.19 60.30 22.02
N VAL A 51 51.51 60.63 20.76
CA VAL A 51 51.01 59.87 19.60
C VAL A 51 51.48 58.42 19.70
N TRP A 52 52.77 58.20 20.01
CA TRP A 52 53.37 56.88 20.15
C TRP A 52 52.75 56.02 21.26
N GLU A 53 52.42 56.64 22.40
CA GLU A 53 51.72 55.96 23.52
C GLU A 53 50.28 55.58 23.17
N SER A 54 49.63 56.32 22.26
CA SER A 54 48.24 56.07 21.85
C SER A 54 48.07 55.02 20.75
N LEU A 55 49.17 54.44 20.25
CA LEU A 55 49.17 53.46 19.16
C LEU A 55 48.71 52.09 19.63
N ASN A 56 48.00 51.36 18.76
CA ASN A 56 47.77 49.93 18.96
C ASN A 56 49.04 49.15 18.59
N LYS A 57 49.88 48.84 19.58
CA LYS A 57 51.17 48.16 19.36
C LYS A 57 50.99 46.63 19.23
N PRO A 58 51.67 45.95 18.28
CA PRO A 58 51.67 44.49 18.19
C PRO A 58 52.32 43.80 19.40
N ASP A 59 51.94 42.55 19.65
CA ASP A 59 52.44 41.72 20.76
C ASP A 59 53.99 41.70 20.78
N GLY A 60 54.57 41.99 21.95
CA GLY A 60 56.03 42.05 22.14
C GLY A 60 56.68 43.41 21.83
N CYS A 61 55.92 44.41 21.37
CA CYS A 61 56.40 45.79 21.16
C CYS A 61 55.84 46.80 22.18
N GLU A 62 55.12 46.34 23.21
CA GLU A 62 54.39 47.18 24.16
C GLU A 62 55.29 48.18 24.92
N GLU A 63 56.44 47.70 25.38
CA GLU A 63 57.42 48.48 26.16
C GLU A 63 58.35 49.36 25.30
N LEU A 64 58.29 49.24 23.97
CA LEU A 64 59.19 49.99 23.08
C LEU A 64 58.76 51.45 22.95
N GLY A 65 59.73 52.35 23.06
CA GLY A 65 59.57 53.79 22.94
C GLY A 65 59.81 54.31 21.52
N LEU A 66 59.38 55.54 21.25
CA LEU A 66 59.59 56.21 19.96
C LEU A 66 61.09 56.25 19.59
N THR A 67 61.95 56.49 20.59
CA THR A 67 63.40 56.59 20.42
C THR A 67 64.09 55.28 20.07
N ASP A 68 63.42 54.13 20.21
CA ASP A 68 63.99 52.84 19.82
C ASP A 68 64.00 52.66 18.30
N PHE A 69 63.03 53.27 17.60
CA PHE A 69 62.87 53.21 16.16
C PHE A 69 63.28 54.49 15.44
N PHE A 70 63.21 55.64 16.12
CA PHE A 70 63.45 56.94 15.49
C PHE A 70 64.42 57.79 16.31
N ASP A 71 65.36 58.41 15.62
CA ASP A 71 66.13 59.53 16.17
C ASP A 71 65.49 60.84 15.69
N LEU A 72 65.44 61.85 16.55
CA LEU A 72 64.81 63.14 16.25
C LEU A 72 65.87 64.22 16.10
N LYS A 73 65.83 64.98 15.01
CA LYS A 73 66.64 66.18 14.79
C LYS A 73 65.77 67.33 14.34
N PHE A 74 66.14 68.53 14.76
CA PHE A 74 65.36 69.74 14.51
C PHE A 74 66.25 70.80 13.91
N GLU A 75 65.80 71.38 12.82
CA GLU A 75 66.47 72.46 12.10
C GLU A 75 65.45 73.56 11.84
N SER A 76 65.92 74.79 11.75
CA SER A 76 65.05 75.94 11.49
C SER A 76 65.51 76.67 10.24
N ILE A 77 64.56 77.08 9.42
CA ILE A 77 64.80 77.87 8.22
C ILE A 77 63.96 79.13 8.30
N ALA A 78 64.60 80.29 8.09
CA ALA A 78 63.97 81.60 8.07
C ALA A 78 62.83 81.71 7.03
N HIS A 79 62.06 82.80 7.09
CA HIS A 79 60.94 82.99 6.17
C HIS A 79 61.42 83.27 4.75
N LYS A 80 61.06 82.40 3.79
CA LYS A 80 61.57 82.46 2.41
C LYS A 80 61.36 83.83 1.73
N HIS A 81 60.17 84.39 1.85
CA HIS A 81 59.83 85.66 1.18
C HIS A 81 60.32 86.91 1.94
N PHE A 82 60.15 86.97 3.26
CA PHE A 82 60.47 88.15 4.06
C PHE A 82 61.93 88.22 4.53
N GLN A 83 62.66 87.10 4.52
CA GLN A 83 64.08 87.02 4.90
C GLN A 83 64.86 86.15 3.89
N PRO A 84 64.89 86.52 2.60
CA PRO A 84 65.43 85.66 1.54
C PRO A 84 66.92 85.36 1.71
N GLU A 85 67.73 86.35 2.08
CA GLU A 85 69.17 86.17 2.31
C GLU A 85 69.44 85.18 3.46
N LYS A 86 68.70 85.33 4.57
CA LYS A 86 68.82 84.42 5.72
C LYS A 86 68.32 83.02 5.39
N PHE A 87 67.23 82.91 4.61
CA PHE A 87 66.73 81.63 4.12
C PHE A 87 67.79 80.88 3.30
N GLU A 88 68.49 81.56 2.38
CA GLU A 88 69.56 80.95 1.59
C GLU A 88 70.75 80.50 2.46
N ILE A 89 71.13 81.32 3.45
CA ILE A 89 72.15 80.96 4.43
C ILE A 89 71.72 79.72 5.24
N ASP A 90 70.50 79.68 5.73
CA ASP A 90 69.97 78.56 6.53
C ASP A 90 69.88 77.27 5.69
N ILE A 91 69.47 77.35 4.42
CA ILE A 91 69.45 76.22 3.48
C ILE A 91 70.86 75.71 3.22
N LYS A 92 71.82 76.62 2.98
CA LYS A 92 73.20 76.24 2.76
C LYS A 92 73.79 75.59 4.01
N ALA A 93 73.55 76.16 5.19
CA ALA A 93 73.98 75.58 6.46
C ALA A 93 73.38 74.19 6.70
N LEU A 94 72.12 73.96 6.32
CA LEU A 94 71.52 72.62 6.36
C LEU A 94 72.18 71.67 5.36
N GLY A 95 72.46 72.14 4.14
CA GLY A 95 73.18 71.37 3.13
C GLY A 95 74.59 70.97 3.57
N ASP A 96 75.34 71.91 4.15
CA ASP A 96 76.67 71.66 4.70
C ASP A 96 76.62 70.57 5.79
N LYS A 97 75.57 70.55 6.64
CA LYS A 97 75.37 69.46 7.62
C LYS A 97 75.16 68.09 6.98
N PHE A 98 74.54 67.98 5.79
CA PHE A 98 74.43 66.67 5.12
C PHE A 98 75.79 66.13 4.65
N TYR A 99 76.77 67.01 4.42
CA TYR A 99 78.11 66.64 3.97
C TYR A 99 79.09 66.45 5.14
N ASP A 100 79.07 67.36 6.11
CA ASP A 100 80.03 67.40 7.23
C ASP A 100 79.53 66.72 8.51
N ASP A 101 78.21 66.65 8.76
CA ASP A 101 77.63 66.11 9.99
C ASP A 101 77.26 64.62 9.84
N THR A 102 78.13 63.76 10.39
CA THR A 102 77.90 62.32 10.53
C THR A 102 76.66 61.95 11.37
N ALA A 103 76.01 62.92 12.02
CA ALA A 103 74.76 62.70 12.75
C ALA A 103 73.51 62.70 11.85
N LEU A 104 73.52 63.39 10.70
CA LEU A 104 72.39 63.40 9.76
C LEU A 104 72.39 62.15 8.86
N LEU A 105 73.52 61.83 8.23
CA LEU A 105 73.68 60.62 7.40
C LEU A 105 74.53 59.58 8.13
N ASN A 106 73.91 58.91 9.10
CA ASN A 106 74.57 57.89 9.90
C ASN A 106 74.32 56.46 9.35
N THR A 107 75.32 55.58 9.44
CA THR A 107 75.23 54.19 8.99
C THR A 107 74.13 53.40 9.69
N LYS A 108 73.74 53.77 10.92
CA LYS A 108 72.61 53.17 11.64
C LYS A 108 71.25 53.34 10.94
N TYR A 109 71.12 54.31 10.03
CA TYR A 109 69.92 54.53 9.22
C TYR A 109 69.96 53.77 7.89
N HIS A 110 71.12 53.25 7.49
CA HIS A 110 71.31 52.59 6.21
C HIS A 110 70.86 51.12 6.25
N ARG A 111 69.90 50.72 5.38
CA ARG A 111 69.29 49.37 5.43
C ARG A 111 70.19 48.22 5.00
N GLY A 112 71.40 48.52 4.56
CA GLY A 112 72.38 47.50 4.13
C GLY A 112 72.02 46.80 2.82
N ILE A 113 71.04 47.35 2.09
CA ILE A 113 70.56 46.81 0.81
C ILE A 113 71.33 47.49 -0.32
N PRO A 114 72.02 46.75 -1.19
CA PRO A 114 72.67 47.33 -2.35
C PRO A 114 71.65 47.95 -3.32
N VAL A 115 72.08 48.93 -4.11
CA VAL A 115 71.17 49.77 -4.91
C VAL A 115 70.38 48.99 -5.98
N ASP A 116 70.95 47.92 -6.52
CA ASP A 116 70.29 47.02 -7.48
C ASP A 116 69.11 46.27 -6.83
N ALA A 117 69.27 45.84 -5.57
CA ALA A 117 68.21 45.18 -4.79
C ALA A 117 67.22 46.15 -4.14
N TRP A 118 67.53 47.45 -4.05
CA TRP A 118 66.64 48.46 -3.44
C TRP A 118 65.30 48.56 -4.15
N THR A 119 65.30 48.45 -5.49
CA THR A 119 64.09 48.52 -6.31
C THR A 119 63.10 47.41 -5.93
N LEU A 120 63.56 46.16 -5.90
CA LEU A 120 62.77 45.00 -5.50
C LEU A 120 62.28 45.11 -4.06
N TYR A 121 63.15 45.53 -3.13
CA TYR A 121 62.79 45.71 -1.73
C TYR A 121 61.68 46.77 -1.54
N SER A 122 61.80 47.91 -2.22
CA SER A 122 60.80 48.98 -2.16
C SER A 122 59.46 48.58 -2.78
N GLN A 123 59.49 47.78 -3.87
CA GLN A 123 58.28 47.25 -4.50
C GLN A 123 57.53 46.31 -3.55
N GLN A 124 58.23 45.41 -2.86
CA GLN A 124 57.61 44.49 -1.89
C GLN A 124 56.96 45.23 -0.71
N ILE A 125 57.62 46.28 -0.18
CA ILE A 125 57.03 47.13 0.85
C ILE A 125 55.79 47.85 0.30
N TRP A 126 55.86 48.36 -0.92
CA TRP A 126 54.74 49.05 -1.56
C TRP A 126 53.53 48.13 -1.73
N GLU A 127 53.73 46.90 -2.23
CA GLU A 127 52.69 45.89 -2.36
C GLU A 127 52.04 45.56 -1.01
N GLN A 128 52.83 45.47 0.07
CA GLN A 128 52.30 45.25 1.42
C GLN A 128 51.48 46.43 1.93
N ILE A 129 51.89 47.67 1.64
CA ILE A 129 51.14 48.87 2.01
C ILE A 129 49.83 48.96 1.21
N GLU A 130 49.88 48.73 -0.10
CA GLU A 130 48.73 48.81 -1.00
C GLU A 130 47.66 47.75 -0.70
N LEU A 131 48.09 46.53 -0.32
CA LEU A 131 47.18 45.43 0.00
C LEU A 131 46.67 45.43 1.45
N ASN A 132 47.18 46.33 2.30
CA ASN A 132 46.77 46.36 3.71
C ASN A 132 45.38 47.00 3.87
N LYS A 133 44.40 46.17 4.21
CA LYS A 133 43.00 46.57 4.42
C LYS A 133 42.81 47.54 5.59
N ASP A 134 43.73 47.57 6.55
CA ASP A 134 43.64 48.46 7.72
C ASP A 134 43.97 49.92 7.37
N LEU A 135 44.60 50.16 6.21
CA LEU A 135 44.84 51.48 5.62
C LEU A 135 43.66 51.98 4.77
N ASP A 136 42.74 51.10 4.38
CA ASP A 136 41.51 51.45 3.67
C ASP A 136 40.48 51.96 4.68
N LEU A 137 40.73 53.16 5.21
CA LEU A 137 39.82 53.82 6.13
C LEU A 137 38.62 54.35 5.33
N PRO A 138 37.42 53.75 5.45
CA PRO A 138 36.24 54.29 4.79
C PRO A 138 36.01 55.71 5.31
N THR A 139 35.65 56.62 4.40
CA THR A 139 35.35 58.00 4.79
C THR A 139 34.28 58.02 5.90
N GLN A 140 34.37 58.99 6.82
CA GLN A 140 33.41 59.11 7.93
C GLN A 140 31.95 59.13 7.44
N GLN A 141 31.70 59.63 6.23
CA GLN A 141 30.38 59.60 5.59
C GLN A 141 29.87 58.19 5.29
N ILE A 142 30.73 57.26 4.82
CA ILE A 142 30.37 55.86 4.58
C ILE A 142 30.05 55.16 5.89
N LEU A 143 30.83 55.41 6.95
CA LEU A 143 30.62 54.79 8.25
C LEU A 143 29.28 55.22 8.87
N VAL A 144 28.98 56.52 8.83
CA VAL A 144 27.69 57.06 9.32
C VAL A 144 26.52 56.54 8.48
N ALA A 145 26.67 56.49 7.15
CA ALA A 145 25.66 55.92 6.26
C ALA A 145 25.36 54.46 6.60
N ARG A 146 26.39 53.64 6.86
CA ARG A 146 26.21 52.23 7.28
C ARG A 146 25.42 52.13 8.58
N PHE A 147 25.86 52.82 9.62
CA PHE A 147 25.18 52.78 10.92
C PHE A 147 23.71 53.21 10.83
N ARG A 148 23.41 54.26 10.07
CA ARG A 148 22.04 54.75 9.88
C ARG A 148 21.18 53.81 9.03
N CYS A 149 21.71 53.32 7.92
CA CYS A 149 21.02 52.33 7.09
C CYS A 149 20.74 51.03 7.86
N ASP A 150 21.64 50.62 8.76
CA ASP A 150 21.44 49.48 9.66
C ASP A 150 20.31 49.73 10.66
N GLU A 151 20.31 50.88 11.34
CA GLU A 151 19.27 51.26 12.29
C GLU A 151 17.88 51.32 11.65
N ILE A 152 17.78 51.95 10.47
CA ILE A 152 16.51 52.05 9.72
C ILE A 152 16.05 50.67 9.25
N SER A 153 16.98 49.84 8.77
CA SER A 153 16.68 48.47 8.34
C SER A 153 16.12 47.63 9.48
N GLU A 154 16.70 47.75 10.68
CA GLU A 154 16.25 47.01 11.85
C GLU A 154 14.88 47.48 12.32
N GLN A 155 14.64 48.80 12.33
CA GLN A 155 13.33 49.36 12.69
C GLN A 155 12.22 48.92 11.72
N ALA A 156 12.49 48.95 10.41
CA ALA A 156 11.55 48.47 9.39
C ALA A 156 11.27 46.96 9.55
N TYR A 157 12.30 46.17 9.87
CA TYR A 157 12.14 44.74 10.11
C TYR A 157 11.32 44.44 11.37
N ILE A 158 11.55 45.16 12.48
CA ILE A 158 10.77 44.97 13.73
C ILE A 158 9.29 45.31 13.50
N ALA A 159 9.00 46.38 12.76
CA ALA A 159 7.63 46.75 12.39
C ALA A 159 6.95 45.65 11.55
N PHE A 160 7.67 45.13 10.54
CA PHE A 160 7.23 43.98 9.74
C PHE A 160 6.97 42.75 10.60
N GLU A 161 7.91 42.38 11.47
CA GLU A 161 7.81 41.17 12.28
C GLU A 161 6.60 41.22 13.21
N LYS A 162 6.32 42.40 13.79
CA LYS A 162 5.12 42.61 14.61
C LYS A 162 3.84 42.39 13.80
N GLU A 163 3.72 43.06 12.65
CA GLU A 163 2.54 42.90 11.77
C GLU A 163 2.39 41.46 11.25
N PHE A 164 3.50 40.78 10.95
CA PHE A 164 3.51 39.39 10.52
C PHE A 164 3.02 38.44 11.62
N ARG A 165 3.45 38.65 12.88
CA ARG A 165 3.06 37.81 14.03
C ARG A 165 1.61 38.01 14.45
N ASP A 166 1.05 39.20 14.23
CA ASP A 166 -0.36 39.49 14.52
C ASP A 166 -1.32 38.78 13.56
N ILE A 167 -0.83 38.27 12.41
CA ILE A 167 -1.64 37.59 11.40
C ILE A 167 -1.62 36.09 11.63
N ASP A 168 -2.79 35.52 11.92
CA ASP A 168 -2.96 34.07 11.96
C ASP A 168 -3.26 33.50 10.55
N PHE A 169 -2.19 33.07 9.87
CA PHE A 169 -2.28 32.43 8.56
C PHE A 169 -2.98 31.06 8.57
N SER A 170 -3.26 30.46 9.73
CA SER A 170 -3.95 29.17 9.81
C SER A 170 -5.46 29.28 9.57
N THR A 171 -6.05 30.44 9.90
CA THR A 171 -7.49 30.71 9.78
C THR A 171 -7.90 31.14 8.37
N ILE A 172 -6.95 31.57 7.54
CA ILE A 172 -7.21 32.05 6.17
C ILE A 172 -7.27 30.85 5.21
N GLN A 173 -8.45 30.58 4.65
CA GLN A 173 -8.64 29.48 3.68
C GLN A 173 -8.36 29.88 2.23
N GLU A 174 -8.50 31.16 1.90
CA GLU A 174 -8.37 31.66 0.54
C GLU A 174 -6.90 31.89 0.17
N PRO A 175 -6.35 31.17 -0.82
CA PRO A 175 -4.92 31.26 -1.18
C PRO A 175 -4.54 32.65 -1.73
N GLU A 176 -5.47 33.30 -2.44
CA GLU A 176 -5.29 34.64 -3.02
C GLU A 176 -5.06 35.70 -1.93
N LYS A 177 -5.85 35.65 -0.85
CA LYS A 177 -5.70 36.57 0.30
C LYS A 177 -4.35 36.43 0.99
N ILE A 178 -3.82 35.21 1.10
CA ILE A 178 -2.49 34.98 1.69
C ILE A 178 -1.41 35.61 0.81
N ALA A 179 -1.50 35.44 -0.51
CA ALA A 179 -0.56 36.02 -1.46
C ALA A 179 -0.59 37.56 -1.45
N GLU A 180 -1.79 38.15 -1.40
CA GLU A 180 -1.96 39.60 -1.26
C GLU A 180 -1.32 40.14 0.03
N ILE A 181 -1.50 39.44 1.16
CA ILE A 181 -0.89 39.81 2.45
C ILE A 181 0.64 39.78 2.35
N PHE A 182 1.21 38.73 1.76
CA PHE A 182 2.66 38.62 1.58
C PHE A 182 3.21 39.77 0.73
N GLN A 183 2.56 40.06 -0.40
CA GLN A 183 2.97 41.17 -1.27
C GLN A 183 2.86 42.50 -0.54
N LYS A 184 1.75 42.74 0.16
CA LYS A 184 1.51 43.97 0.92
C LYS A 184 2.56 44.18 2.01
N LEU A 185 2.83 43.17 2.84
CA LEU A 185 3.83 43.26 3.90
C LEU A 185 5.22 43.53 3.32
N ARG A 186 5.62 42.76 2.31
CA ARG A 186 6.93 42.90 1.67
C ARG A 186 7.13 44.27 1.04
N THR A 187 6.16 44.74 0.24
CA THR A 187 6.24 46.05 -0.43
C THR A 187 6.24 47.19 0.59
N LYS A 188 5.41 47.12 1.63
CA LYS A 188 5.36 48.12 2.69
C LYS A 188 6.69 48.23 3.42
N THR A 189 7.28 47.12 3.86
CA THR A 189 8.57 47.14 4.58
C THR A 189 9.70 47.74 3.74
N LEU A 190 9.75 47.41 2.45
CA LEU A 190 10.76 47.99 1.55
C LEU A 190 10.51 49.47 1.28
N GLN A 191 9.25 49.90 1.19
CA GLN A 191 8.90 51.30 1.04
C GLN A 191 9.25 52.13 2.28
N ASP A 192 8.92 51.64 3.48
CA ASP A 192 9.25 52.29 4.75
C ASP A 192 10.77 52.48 4.90
N TYR A 193 11.56 51.50 4.43
CA TYR A 193 13.01 51.59 4.35
C TYR A 193 13.47 52.63 3.32
N ASP A 194 12.92 52.58 2.09
CA ASP A 194 13.29 53.48 0.99
C ASP A 194 13.06 54.96 1.33
N GLU A 195 11.95 55.28 2.01
CA GLU A 195 11.60 56.65 2.40
C GLU A 195 12.64 57.31 3.32
N GLN A 196 13.28 56.50 4.18
CA GLN A 196 14.24 56.98 5.18
C GLN A 196 15.71 56.80 4.74
N ALA A 197 16.03 55.69 4.08
CA ALA A 197 17.41 55.30 3.77
C ALA A 197 17.92 55.81 2.41
N SER A 198 17.05 56.21 1.48
CA SER A 198 17.44 56.66 0.13
C SER A 198 18.30 57.94 0.09
N ARG A 199 18.38 58.67 1.21
CA ARG A 199 19.19 59.90 1.35
C ARG A 199 20.68 59.63 1.57
N TYR A 200 21.03 58.41 1.94
CA TYR A 200 22.41 57.99 2.22
C TYR A 200 23.10 57.47 0.95
N MET A 201 24.38 57.13 1.04
CA MET A 201 25.14 56.63 -0.11
C MET A 201 24.47 55.42 -0.76
N ASN A 202 24.33 55.48 -2.08
CA ASN A 202 23.58 54.51 -2.87
C ASN A 202 24.11 53.07 -2.69
N SER A 203 25.43 52.88 -2.65
CA SER A 203 26.04 51.56 -2.44
C SER A 203 25.62 50.91 -1.11
N VAL A 204 25.67 51.67 -0.02
CA VAL A 204 25.30 51.20 1.33
C VAL A 204 23.80 50.97 1.44
N TYR A 205 23.00 51.88 0.87
CA TYR A 205 21.54 51.77 0.83
C TYR A 205 21.10 50.50 0.08
N LEU A 206 21.62 50.24 -1.11
CA LEU A 206 21.25 49.05 -1.90
C LEU A 206 21.71 47.75 -1.25
N GLU A 207 22.94 47.73 -0.72
CA GLU A 207 23.48 46.58 0.01
C GLU A 207 22.55 46.20 1.17
N ARG A 208 22.19 47.19 2.00
CA ARG A 208 21.37 46.95 3.18
C ARG A 208 19.91 46.67 2.84
N LYS A 209 19.37 47.27 1.77
CA LYS A 209 18.05 46.91 1.22
C LYS A 209 17.97 45.45 0.82
N SER A 210 19.01 44.91 0.18
CA SER A 210 19.09 43.48 -0.17
C SER A 210 19.06 42.61 1.08
N THR A 211 19.85 42.97 2.10
CA THR A 211 19.86 42.24 3.38
C THR A 211 18.49 42.26 4.07
N LEU A 212 17.81 43.40 4.09
CA LEU A 212 16.46 43.53 4.65
C LEU A 212 15.47 42.65 3.88
N GLN A 213 15.52 42.70 2.55
CA GLN A 213 14.67 41.91 1.67
C GLN A 213 14.85 40.41 1.92
N GLU A 214 16.09 39.93 2.06
CA GLU A 214 16.39 38.53 2.37
C GLU A 214 15.84 38.10 3.73
N LYS A 215 15.96 38.94 4.77
CA LYS A 215 15.39 38.67 6.10
C LYS A 215 13.87 38.57 6.08
N VAL A 216 13.19 39.50 5.40
CA VAL A 216 11.73 39.49 5.23
C VAL A 216 11.29 38.26 4.45
N ASP A 217 11.96 37.96 3.33
CA ASP A 217 11.65 36.81 2.49
C ASP A 217 11.84 35.48 3.25
N LEU A 218 12.80 35.39 4.18
CA LEU A 218 13.02 34.22 5.01
C LEU A 218 11.81 33.90 5.91
N LEU A 219 11.27 34.89 6.63
CA LEU A 219 10.08 34.69 7.49
C LEU A 219 8.82 34.35 6.67
N LEU A 220 8.60 35.05 5.55
CA LEU A 220 7.47 34.75 4.66
C LEU A 220 7.57 33.33 4.06
N LYS A 221 8.79 32.85 3.78
CA LYS A 221 9.04 31.50 3.26
C LYS A 221 8.60 30.38 4.22
N GLU A 222 8.61 30.62 5.53
CA GLU A 222 8.13 29.63 6.51
C GLU A 222 6.63 29.34 6.34
N VAL A 223 5.83 30.37 6.08
CA VAL A 223 4.39 30.21 5.83
C VAL A 223 4.14 29.71 4.41
N HIS A 224 4.89 30.23 3.43
CA HIS A 224 4.85 29.77 2.04
C HIS A 224 5.06 28.25 1.92
N SER A 225 6.13 27.73 2.52
CA SER A 225 6.46 26.30 2.49
C SER A 225 5.37 25.43 3.12
N LYS A 226 4.81 25.86 4.27
CA LYS A 226 3.66 25.18 4.90
C LYS A 226 2.45 25.14 3.97
N GLN A 227 2.18 26.21 3.23
CA GLN A 227 1.06 26.28 2.31
C GLN A 227 1.27 25.40 1.07
N LEU A 228 2.49 25.37 0.52
CA LEU A 228 2.85 24.43 -0.55
C LEU A 228 2.76 22.96 -0.10
N ASP A 229 3.14 22.65 1.14
CA ASP A 229 2.98 21.30 1.69
C ASP A 229 1.50 20.90 1.85
N LYS A 230 0.62 21.84 2.23
CA LYS A 230 -0.84 21.59 2.24
C LYS A 230 -1.36 21.31 0.82
N LEU A 231 -0.92 22.07 -0.18
CA LEU A 231 -1.27 21.85 -1.58
C LEU A 231 -0.75 20.49 -2.08
N ASN A 232 0.46 20.09 -1.72
CA ASN A 232 1.01 18.77 -2.05
C ASN A 232 0.16 17.64 -1.48
N LYS A 233 -0.21 17.71 -0.20
CA LYS A 233 -1.10 16.72 0.42
C LYS A 233 -2.45 16.66 -0.29
N LYS A 234 -3.05 17.82 -0.60
CA LYS A 234 -4.32 17.90 -1.33
C LYS A 234 -4.21 17.28 -2.72
N ALA A 235 -3.16 17.59 -3.48
CA ALA A 235 -2.94 17.03 -4.81
C ALA A 235 -2.77 15.51 -4.78
N LEU A 236 -2.07 14.96 -3.77
CA LEU A 236 -1.95 13.51 -3.57
C LEU A 236 -3.30 12.86 -3.21
N THR A 237 -4.12 13.50 -2.38
CA THR A 237 -5.47 13.00 -2.09
C THR A 237 -6.34 13.01 -3.34
N GLU A 238 -6.32 14.09 -4.14
CA GLU A 238 -7.06 14.17 -5.41
C GLU A 238 -6.59 13.11 -6.41
N PHE A 239 -5.28 12.86 -6.49
CA PHE A 239 -4.69 11.80 -7.31
C PHE A 239 -5.24 10.42 -6.96
N THR A 240 -5.19 10.05 -5.68
CA THR A 240 -5.70 8.74 -5.22
C THR A 240 -7.22 8.61 -5.38
N GLU A 241 -7.97 9.70 -5.10
CA GLU A 241 -9.42 9.74 -5.33
C GLU A 241 -9.79 9.57 -6.80
N HIS A 242 -9.08 10.24 -7.71
CA HIS A 242 -9.34 10.13 -9.15
C HIS A 242 -9.18 8.68 -9.62
N ILE A 243 -8.12 8.00 -9.17
CA ILE A 243 -7.87 6.59 -9.48
C ILE A 243 -8.98 5.68 -8.92
N THR A 244 -9.41 5.90 -7.67
CA THR A 244 -10.47 5.07 -7.07
C THR A 244 -11.83 5.29 -7.76
N LYS A 245 -12.15 6.53 -8.15
CA LYS A 245 -13.37 6.86 -8.91
C LYS A 245 -13.34 6.23 -10.31
N ALA A 246 -12.24 6.35 -11.04
CA ALA A 246 -12.08 5.73 -12.35
C ALA A 246 -12.20 4.19 -12.31
N LYS A 247 -11.63 3.55 -11.27
CA LYS A 247 -11.80 2.10 -11.03
C LYS A 247 -13.26 1.70 -10.83
N LYS A 248 -14.02 2.46 -10.03
CA LYS A 248 -15.45 2.20 -9.81
C LYS A 248 -16.27 2.39 -11.10
N ALA A 249 -15.91 3.38 -11.92
CA ALA A 249 -16.56 3.67 -13.19
C ALA A 249 -16.24 2.66 -14.31
N ARG A 250 -15.33 1.69 -14.07
CA ARG A 250 -14.89 0.68 -15.07
C ARG A 250 -14.46 1.34 -16.39
N THR A 251 -13.66 2.39 -16.30
CA THR A 251 -13.06 3.04 -17.48
C THR A 251 -12.29 2.04 -18.34
N LYS A 252 -12.35 2.19 -19.67
CA LYS A 252 -11.66 1.32 -20.64
C LYS A 252 -10.13 1.50 -20.67
N LEU A 253 -9.61 2.53 -20.01
CA LEU A 253 -8.19 2.85 -19.96
C LEU A 253 -7.40 1.77 -19.21
N SER A 254 -6.18 1.51 -19.66
CA SER A 254 -5.25 0.64 -18.93
C SER A 254 -4.78 1.32 -17.63
N PHE A 255 -4.34 0.53 -16.65
CA PHE A 255 -3.92 1.09 -15.36
C PHE A 255 -2.73 2.07 -15.48
N PRO A 256 -1.72 1.85 -16.35
CA PRO A 256 -0.64 2.82 -16.57
C PRO A 256 -1.11 4.14 -17.18
N GLU A 257 -2.01 4.09 -18.16
CA GLU A 257 -2.58 5.29 -18.77
C GLU A 257 -3.37 6.09 -17.73
N LEU A 258 -4.14 5.40 -16.88
CA LEU A 258 -4.88 6.03 -15.78
C LEU A 258 -3.94 6.69 -14.77
N LEU A 259 -2.81 6.07 -14.42
CA LEU A 259 -1.80 6.66 -13.54
C LEU A 259 -1.18 7.91 -14.17
N GLN A 260 -0.83 7.85 -15.46
CA GLN A 260 -0.22 8.97 -16.17
C GLN A 260 -1.19 10.15 -16.32
N GLU A 261 -2.45 9.89 -16.66
CA GLU A 261 -3.49 10.91 -16.74
C GLU A 261 -3.74 11.55 -15.38
N SER A 262 -3.90 10.73 -14.33
CA SER A 262 -4.14 11.22 -12.97
C SER A 262 -2.95 12.04 -12.43
N SER A 263 -1.72 11.63 -12.74
CA SER A 263 -0.49 12.38 -12.39
C SER A 263 -0.46 13.74 -13.08
N LYS A 264 -0.73 13.81 -14.38
CA LYS A 264 -0.81 15.08 -15.12
C LYS A 264 -1.90 16.00 -14.56
N ILE A 265 -3.07 15.46 -14.19
CA ILE A 265 -4.15 16.26 -13.60
C ILE A 265 -3.71 16.83 -12.25
N ALA A 266 -3.13 16.00 -11.37
CA ALA A 266 -2.66 16.42 -10.06
C ALA A 266 -1.54 17.48 -10.16
N GLU A 267 -0.58 17.30 -11.07
CA GLU A 267 0.49 18.27 -11.31
C GLU A 267 -0.06 19.59 -11.84
N ASN A 268 -0.97 19.56 -12.83
CA ASN A 268 -1.58 20.77 -13.38
C ASN A 268 -2.42 21.53 -12.33
N ASN A 269 -3.18 20.83 -11.49
CA ASN A 269 -3.95 21.44 -10.41
C ASN A 269 -3.04 22.06 -9.34
N PHE A 270 -1.94 21.37 -9.00
CA PHE A 270 -0.93 21.89 -8.09
C PHE A 270 -0.28 23.15 -8.66
N ILE A 271 0.19 23.12 -9.92
CA ILE A 271 0.84 24.27 -10.56
C ILE A 271 -0.10 25.48 -10.56
N LYS A 272 -1.36 25.31 -11.00
CA LYS A 272 -2.36 26.39 -10.97
C LYS A 272 -2.52 27.01 -9.59
N SER A 273 -2.56 26.19 -8.55
CA SER A 273 -2.73 26.65 -7.17
C SER A 273 -1.45 27.26 -6.59
N ALA A 274 -0.27 26.75 -6.98
CA ALA A 274 1.03 27.20 -6.52
C ALA A 274 1.46 28.52 -7.18
N THR A 275 1.08 28.77 -8.43
CA THR A 275 1.36 30.03 -9.14
C THR A 275 0.78 31.26 -8.41
N ILE A 276 -0.33 31.10 -7.68
CA ILE A 276 -0.93 32.16 -6.86
C ILE A 276 0.06 32.69 -5.81
N PHE A 277 0.96 31.84 -5.32
CA PHE A 277 1.95 32.20 -4.30
C PHE A 277 3.28 32.73 -4.90
N HIS A 278 3.40 32.82 -6.22
CA HIS A 278 4.60 33.32 -6.89
C HIS A 278 4.63 34.86 -6.92
N ILE A 279 5.03 35.47 -5.80
CA ILE A 279 5.00 36.92 -5.60
C ILE A 279 6.31 37.60 -6.05
N ALA A 280 7.43 36.87 -5.96
CA ALA A 280 8.74 37.31 -6.41
C ALA A 280 9.60 36.09 -6.78
N GLU A 281 10.75 36.30 -7.44
CA GLU A 281 11.67 35.21 -7.83
C GLU A 281 12.07 34.31 -6.65
N ALA A 282 12.15 34.88 -5.45
CA ALA A 282 12.46 34.16 -4.21
C ALA A 282 11.38 33.15 -3.78
N PHE A 283 10.13 33.31 -4.25
CA PHE A 283 8.97 32.46 -3.93
C PHE A 283 8.63 31.55 -5.11
N ASN A 284 9.53 30.61 -5.41
CA ASN A 284 9.27 29.57 -6.40
C ASN A 284 8.67 28.31 -5.76
N TYR A 285 8.00 27.51 -6.59
CA TYR A 285 7.37 26.25 -6.18
C TYR A 285 8.09 25.02 -6.76
N ASN A 286 9.25 25.19 -7.39
CA ASN A 286 9.96 24.12 -8.10
C ASN A 286 10.30 22.94 -7.18
N HIS A 287 10.84 23.23 -5.99
CA HIS A 287 11.15 22.19 -5.01
C HIS A 287 9.90 21.44 -4.53
N ALA A 288 8.80 22.16 -4.31
CA ALA A 288 7.54 21.54 -3.90
C ALA A 288 6.91 20.70 -5.02
N LEU A 289 7.06 21.11 -6.28
CA LEU A 289 6.64 20.35 -7.46
C LEU A 289 7.47 19.05 -7.60
N SER A 290 8.80 19.13 -7.47
CA SER A 290 9.65 17.93 -7.46
C SER A 290 9.26 16.96 -6.34
N LYS A 291 8.95 17.48 -5.14
CA LYS A 291 8.46 16.68 -4.01
C LYS A 291 7.12 16.01 -4.32
N LEU A 292 6.19 16.69 -4.98
CA LEU A 292 4.92 16.10 -5.43
C LEU A 292 5.15 15.00 -6.46
N GLN A 293 5.98 15.24 -7.47
CA GLN A 293 6.30 14.26 -8.51
C GLN A 293 6.91 12.98 -7.90
N PHE A 294 7.84 13.13 -6.95
CA PHE A 294 8.41 11.99 -6.23
C PHE A 294 7.33 11.23 -5.44
N ALA A 295 6.48 11.93 -4.69
CA ALA A 295 5.41 11.30 -3.91
C ALA A 295 4.34 10.62 -4.80
N ILE A 296 4.05 11.17 -5.99
CA ILE A 296 3.17 10.55 -6.98
C ILE A 296 3.78 9.24 -7.48
N VAL A 297 5.09 9.20 -7.79
CA VAL A 297 5.77 7.98 -8.22
C VAL A 297 5.74 6.92 -7.12
N GLU A 298 6.08 7.28 -5.88
CA GLU A 298 6.03 6.36 -4.74
C GLU A 298 4.61 5.80 -4.52
N THR A 299 3.60 6.67 -4.51
CA THR A 299 2.19 6.26 -4.36
C THR A 299 1.74 5.39 -5.54
N SER A 300 2.21 5.68 -6.76
CA SER A 300 1.91 4.87 -7.94
C SER A 300 2.46 3.45 -7.81
N GLU A 301 3.67 3.28 -7.30
CA GLU A 301 4.26 1.95 -7.04
C GLU A 301 3.47 1.17 -5.98
N GLN A 302 3.05 1.83 -4.90
CA GLN A 302 2.18 1.20 -3.90
C GLN A 302 0.84 0.76 -4.50
N LEU A 303 0.23 1.59 -5.35
CA LEU A 303 -1.02 1.27 -6.03
C LEU A 303 -0.85 0.13 -7.06
N LYS A 304 0.29 0.06 -7.77
CA LYS A 304 0.63 -1.07 -8.65
C LYS A 304 0.72 -2.37 -7.87
N LYS A 305 1.43 -2.40 -6.73
CA LYS A 305 1.52 -3.59 -5.86
C LYS A 305 0.14 -4.05 -5.38
N LYS A 306 -0.70 -3.11 -4.94
CA LYS A 306 -2.08 -3.42 -4.51
C LYS A 306 -2.94 -3.97 -5.66
N GLU A 307 -2.83 -3.39 -6.86
CA GLU A 307 -3.54 -3.90 -8.03
C GLU A 307 -3.03 -5.26 -8.50
N LYS A 308 -1.72 -5.52 -8.43
CA LYS A 308 -1.15 -6.84 -8.67
C LYS A 308 -1.78 -7.87 -7.71
N ALA A 309 -1.79 -7.61 -6.41
CA ALA A 309 -2.39 -8.51 -5.42
C ALA A 309 -3.88 -8.75 -5.68
N ASN A 310 -4.64 -7.69 -5.98
CA ASN A 310 -6.06 -7.80 -6.32
C ASN A 310 -6.31 -8.61 -7.60
N LEU A 311 -5.46 -8.44 -8.62
CA LEU A 311 -5.54 -9.18 -9.87
C LEU A 311 -5.26 -10.66 -9.65
N VAL A 312 -4.18 -10.99 -8.92
CA VAL A 312 -3.82 -12.35 -8.56
C VAL A 312 -4.99 -13.01 -7.80
N ALA A 313 -5.50 -12.37 -6.74
CA ALA A 313 -6.62 -12.91 -5.96
C ALA A 313 -7.88 -13.14 -6.82
N ARG A 314 -8.19 -12.23 -7.75
CA ARG A 314 -9.34 -12.35 -8.65
C ARG A 314 -9.20 -13.52 -9.62
N ILE A 315 -8.02 -13.68 -10.22
CA ILE A 315 -7.73 -14.76 -11.15
C ILE A 315 -7.76 -16.10 -10.39
N THR A 316 -7.08 -16.19 -9.25
CA THR A 316 -7.07 -17.37 -8.38
C THR A 316 -8.49 -17.79 -7.97
N LYS A 317 -9.34 -16.85 -7.55
CA LYS A 317 -10.72 -17.16 -7.17
C LYS A 317 -11.56 -17.66 -8.34
N ARG A 318 -11.39 -17.09 -9.54
CA ARG A 318 -12.07 -17.56 -10.75
C ARG A 318 -11.63 -18.98 -11.10
N PHE A 319 -10.33 -19.22 -11.12
CA PHE A 319 -9.75 -20.55 -11.33
C PHE A 319 -10.33 -21.55 -10.32
N GLN A 320 -10.23 -21.26 -9.02
CA GLN A 320 -10.73 -22.12 -7.94
C GLN A 320 -12.19 -22.50 -8.13
N ASN A 321 -13.08 -21.54 -8.43
CA ASN A 321 -14.50 -21.84 -8.64
C ASN A 321 -14.73 -22.77 -9.84
N THR A 322 -14.14 -22.43 -11.00
CA THR A 322 -14.31 -23.21 -12.23
C THR A 322 -13.66 -24.60 -12.17
N PHE A 323 -12.56 -24.72 -11.44
CA PHE A 323 -11.80 -25.96 -11.35
C PHE A 323 -12.40 -26.90 -10.30
N LYS A 324 -12.86 -26.35 -9.17
CA LYS A 324 -13.54 -27.11 -8.12
C LYS A 324 -14.79 -27.83 -8.64
N GLU A 325 -15.63 -27.15 -9.43
CA GLU A 325 -16.82 -27.75 -10.06
C GLU A 325 -16.47 -28.97 -10.94
N GLN A 326 -15.40 -28.87 -11.73
CA GLN A 326 -14.97 -29.95 -12.63
C GLN A 326 -14.34 -31.14 -11.90
N ILE A 327 -13.55 -30.87 -10.85
CA ILE A 327 -13.00 -31.92 -9.98
C ILE A 327 -14.14 -32.71 -9.33
N PHE A 328 -15.16 -32.00 -8.81
CA PHE A 328 -16.33 -32.64 -8.21
C PHE A 328 -17.05 -33.56 -9.18
N ASP A 329 -17.30 -33.10 -10.41
CA ASP A 329 -17.96 -33.90 -11.45
C ASP A 329 -17.13 -35.15 -11.81
N SER A 330 -15.84 -34.95 -12.07
CA SER A 330 -14.92 -36.02 -12.49
C SER A 330 -14.70 -37.08 -11.41
N LEU A 331 -14.54 -36.67 -10.15
CA LEU A 331 -14.31 -37.59 -9.03
C LEU A 331 -15.60 -38.24 -8.50
N SER A 332 -16.79 -37.69 -8.81
CA SER A 332 -18.07 -38.32 -8.45
C SER A 332 -18.36 -39.57 -9.26
N SER A 333 -17.87 -39.66 -10.50
CA SER A 333 -17.92 -40.87 -11.33
C SER A 333 -16.51 -41.32 -11.73
N PRO A 334 -15.77 -41.95 -10.80
CA PRO A 334 -14.38 -42.31 -11.03
C PRO A 334 -14.23 -43.37 -12.14
N MET A 335 -13.40 -43.04 -13.13
CA MET A 335 -12.90 -43.94 -14.16
C MET A 335 -11.37 -44.08 -14.05
N PRO A 336 -10.76 -45.12 -14.64
CA PRO A 336 -9.31 -45.28 -14.56
C PRO A 336 -8.48 -44.12 -15.13
N ASP A 337 -9.05 -43.29 -16.00
CA ASP A 337 -8.46 -42.10 -16.65
C ASP A 337 -8.83 -40.76 -16.00
N THR A 338 -9.44 -40.79 -14.80
CA THR A 338 -9.94 -39.57 -14.14
C THR A 338 -8.84 -38.53 -13.90
N TRP A 339 -7.65 -38.96 -13.49
CA TRP A 339 -6.52 -38.06 -13.24
C TRP A 339 -5.95 -37.44 -14.51
N ASP A 340 -5.97 -38.16 -15.64
CA ASP A 340 -5.58 -37.64 -16.95
C ASP A 340 -6.53 -36.51 -17.39
N ILE A 341 -7.84 -36.71 -17.17
CA ILE A 341 -8.87 -35.71 -17.46
C ILE A 341 -8.70 -34.47 -16.56
N ILE A 342 -8.46 -34.66 -15.26
CA ILE A 342 -8.26 -33.56 -14.30
C ILE A 342 -7.01 -32.75 -14.65
N LEU A 343 -5.90 -33.41 -14.98
CA LEU A 343 -4.65 -32.71 -15.32
C LEU A 343 -4.77 -31.95 -16.65
N ASN A 344 -5.41 -32.55 -17.66
CA ASN A 344 -5.67 -31.86 -18.91
C ASN A 344 -6.60 -30.65 -18.72
N ASP A 345 -7.66 -30.77 -17.91
CA ASP A 345 -8.53 -29.64 -17.57
C ASP A 345 -7.78 -28.55 -16.81
N PHE A 346 -6.90 -28.92 -15.88
CA PHE A 346 -6.01 -27.99 -15.18
C PHE A 346 -5.16 -27.18 -16.17
N GLU A 347 -4.48 -27.85 -17.11
CA GLU A 347 -3.66 -27.19 -18.13
C GLU A 347 -4.48 -26.30 -19.07
N VAL A 348 -5.63 -26.77 -19.54
CA VAL A 348 -6.53 -25.99 -20.40
C VAL A 348 -7.03 -24.73 -19.68
N LYS A 349 -7.47 -24.86 -18.42
CA LYS A 349 -7.93 -23.71 -17.62
C LYS A 349 -6.81 -22.76 -17.28
N LYS A 350 -5.62 -23.27 -16.95
CA LYS A 350 -4.42 -22.46 -16.74
C LYS A 350 -4.14 -21.61 -17.98
N VAL A 351 -4.02 -22.23 -19.16
CA VAL A 351 -3.78 -21.52 -20.42
C VAL A 351 -4.89 -20.50 -20.72
N ALA A 352 -6.15 -20.85 -20.50
CA ALA A 352 -7.28 -19.94 -20.70
C ALA A 352 -7.23 -18.70 -19.78
N MET A 353 -6.81 -18.86 -18.51
CA MET A 353 -6.67 -17.75 -17.56
C MET A 353 -5.48 -16.84 -17.90
N PHE A 354 -4.41 -17.38 -18.48
CA PHE A 354 -3.23 -16.62 -18.93
C PHE A 354 -3.39 -15.98 -20.32
N ALA A 355 -4.23 -16.53 -21.20
CA ALA A 355 -4.40 -16.08 -22.58
C ALA A 355 -4.66 -14.56 -22.74
N PRO A 356 -5.48 -13.88 -21.91
CA PRO A 356 -5.70 -12.43 -22.02
C PRO A 356 -4.47 -11.56 -21.73
N PHE A 357 -3.44 -12.14 -21.11
CA PHE A 357 -2.24 -11.45 -20.65
C PHE A 357 -0.98 -11.85 -21.43
N LYS A 358 -1.06 -12.90 -22.27
CA LYS A 358 0.06 -13.35 -23.09
C LYS A 358 0.23 -12.42 -24.30
N ARG A 359 1.47 -12.01 -24.56
CA ARG A 359 1.86 -11.25 -25.76
C ARG A 359 2.34 -12.20 -26.86
N ASP A 360 2.41 -11.68 -28.08
CA ASP A 360 2.85 -12.42 -29.27
C ASP A 360 4.31 -12.90 -29.19
N ASP A 361 5.13 -12.23 -28.36
CA ASP A 361 6.53 -12.56 -28.08
C ASP A 361 6.70 -13.68 -27.02
N GLY A 362 5.60 -14.20 -26.46
CA GLY A 362 5.62 -15.22 -25.41
C GLY A 362 5.77 -14.67 -23.98
N THR A 363 5.88 -13.34 -23.82
CA THR A 363 5.95 -12.68 -22.51
C THR A 363 4.54 -12.37 -21.95
N TYR A 364 4.47 -12.07 -20.65
CA TYR A 364 3.21 -11.71 -20.00
C TYR A 364 3.13 -10.21 -19.76
N ASN A 365 1.95 -9.62 -20.00
CA ASN A 365 1.62 -8.25 -19.65
C ASN A 365 0.27 -8.18 -18.98
N PHE A 366 0.29 -7.99 -17.66
CA PHE A 366 -0.93 -7.85 -16.85
C PHE A 366 -1.61 -6.48 -17.00
N LYS A 367 -1.11 -5.60 -17.89
CA LYS A 367 -1.62 -4.23 -18.15
C LYS A 367 -1.61 -3.35 -16.90
N LEU A 368 -0.66 -3.61 -16.00
CA LEU A 368 -0.44 -2.89 -14.75
C LEU A 368 0.77 -1.94 -14.78
N GLY A 369 1.56 -1.94 -15.86
CA GLY A 369 2.77 -1.11 -15.98
C GLY A 369 3.90 -1.57 -15.07
N LEU A 370 3.97 -2.89 -14.85
CA LEU A 370 5.06 -3.59 -14.17
C LEU A 370 6.24 -3.74 -15.12
N SER A 371 7.45 -3.87 -14.57
CA SER A 371 8.63 -4.26 -15.34
C SER A 371 8.47 -5.65 -15.94
N GLU A 372 9.28 -5.97 -16.96
CA GLU A 372 9.21 -7.29 -17.62
C GLU A 372 9.52 -8.43 -16.65
N LYS A 373 10.51 -8.24 -15.77
CA LYS A 373 10.84 -9.17 -14.68
C LYS A 373 9.67 -9.35 -13.72
N GLU A 374 9.06 -8.26 -13.24
CA GLU A 374 7.92 -8.34 -12.33
C GLU A 374 6.69 -9.00 -12.95
N ASN A 375 6.46 -8.83 -14.26
CA ASN A 375 5.40 -9.54 -14.96
C ASN A 375 5.70 -11.05 -15.00
N GLN A 376 6.94 -11.46 -15.27
CA GLN A 376 7.34 -12.87 -15.22
C GLN A 376 7.19 -13.45 -13.81
N ASP A 377 7.66 -12.73 -12.78
CA ASP A 377 7.52 -13.14 -11.37
C ASP A 377 6.04 -13.27 -10.97
N THR A 378 5.17 -12.40 -11.47
CA THR A 378 3.72 -12.47 -11.23
C THR A 378 3.09 -13.69 -11.91
N ALA A 379 3.53 -14.03 -13.12
CA ALA A 379 3.07 -15.23 -13.82
C ALA A 379 3.51 -16.50 -13.08
N PHE A 380 4.77 -16.55 -12.64
CA PHE A 380 5.29 -17.63 -11.81
C PHE A 380 4.53 -17.77 -10.48
N GLN A 381 4.29 -16.65 -9.79
CA GLN A 381 3.49 -16.61 -8.56
C GLN A 381 2.07 -17.15 -8.80
N LEU A 382 1.41 -16.77 -9.90
CA LEU A 382 0.09 -17.28 -10.27
C LEU A 382 0.11 -18.78 -10.53
N GLU A 383 1.13 -19.29 -11.22
CA GLU A 383 1.27 -20.73 -11.49
C GLU A 383 1.49 -21.51 -10.19
N LYS A 384 2.38 -21.06 -9.29
CA LYS A 384 2.55 -21.63 -7.94
C LYS A 384 1.23 -21.62 -7.17
N THR A 385 0.47 -20.52 -7.24
CA THR A 385 -0.82 -20.39 -6.56
C THR A 385 -1.89 -21.33 -7.12
N PHE A 386 -1.93 -21.56 -8.44
CA PHE A 386 -2.87 -22.51 -9.05
C PHE A 386 -2.58 -23.94 -8.63
N TRP A 387 -1.31 -24.32 -8.58
CA TRP A 387 -0.92 -25.63 -8.09
C TRP A 387 -1.21 -25.83 -6.59
N LEU A 388 -0.98 -24.81 -5.76
CA LEU A 388 -1.41 -24.81 -4.35
C LEU A 388 -2.93 -25.00 -4.23
N LYS A 389 -3.72 -24.25 -5.02
CA LYS A 389 -5.18 -24.39 -4.99
C LYS A 389 -5.65 -25.73 -5.53
N PHE A 390 -4.96 -26.31 -6.50
CA PHE A 390 -5.25 -27.67 -6.96
C PHE A 390 -5.03 -28.67 -5.82
N ARG A 391 -3.89 -28.60 -5.12
CA ARG A 391 -3.61 -29.40 -3.93
C ARG A 391 -4.70 -29.23 -2.86
N ASP A 392 -5.03 -27.99 -2.51
CA ASP A 392 -6.04 -27.72 -1.48
C ASP A 392 -7.41 -28.31 -1.87
N ILE A 393 -7.84 -28.17 -3.13
CA ILE A 393 -9.13 -28.70 -3.60
C ILE A 393 -9.17 -30.24 -3.56
N ILE A 394 -8.10 -30.92 -3.97
CA ILE A 394 -8.08 -32.41 -3.99
C ILE A 394 -8.03 -32.97 -2.58
N HIS A 395 -7.21 -32.40 -1.68
CA HIS A 395 -7.12 -32.83 -0.29
C HIS A 395 -8.40 -32.53 0.49
N ASP A 396 -9.05 -31.37 0.25
CA ASP A 396 -10.34 -31.05 0.86
C ASP A 396 -11.46 -32.00 0.39
N PHE A 397 -11.42 -32.42 -0.88
CA PHE A 397 -12.44 -33.30 -1.44
C PHE A 397 -12.25 -34.77 -1.04
N ILE A 398 -11.02 -35.26 -1.08
CA ILE A 398 -10.68 -36.66 -0.87
C ILE A 398 -10.50 -36.92 0.62
N SER A 399 -11.64 -37.08 1.29
CA SER A 399 -11.73 -37.47 2.70
C SER A 399 -12.25 -38.89 2.86
N GLU A 400 -11.97 -39.52 4.01
CA GLU A 400 -12.43 -40.89 4.33
C GLU A 400 -13.94 -41.08 4.09
N ASP A 401 -14.76 -40.09 4.48
CA ASP A 401 -16.22 -40.16 4.31
C ASP A 401 -16.65 -39.98 2.85
N THR A 402 -16.06 -39.01 2.14
CA THR A 402 -16.41 -38.72 0.74
C THR A 402 -16.06 -39.90 -0.15
N VAL A 403 -14.86 -40.47 0.01
CA VAL A 403 -14.42 -41.65 -0.76
C VAL A 403 -15.27 -42.87 -0.42
N SER A 404 -15.57 -43.11 0.86
CA SER A 404 -16.45 -44.22 1.26
C SER A 404 -17.84 -44.10 0.61
N ARG A 405 -18.42 -42.88 0.59
CA ARG A 405 -19.72 -42.61 -0.02
C ARG A 405 -19.71 -42.83 -1.53
N ILE A 406 -18.68 -42.34 -2.24
CA ILE A 406 -18.54 -42.51 -3.70
C ILE A 406 -18.42 -44.00 -4.04
N LEU A 407 -17.54 -44.73 -3.36
CA LEU A 407 -17.35 -46.16 -3.59
C LEU A 407 -18.62 -46.96 -3.27
N ARG A 408 -19.33 -46.63 -2.18
CA ARG A 408 -20.60 -47.26 -1.85
C ARG A 408 -21.65 -47.01 -2.94
N ASN A 409 -21.82 -45.77 -3.39
CA ASN A 409 -22.79 -45.46 -4.46
C ASN A 409 -22.44 -46.23 -5.74
N LYS A 410 -21.16 -46.27 -6.11
CA LYS A 410 -20.71 -47.02 -7.29
C LYS A 410 -20.96 -48.53 -7.16
N PHE A 411 -20.75 -49.09 -5.96
CA PHE A 411 -21.10 -50.48 -5.68
C PHE A 411 -22.61 -50.72 -5.78
N GLU A 412 -23.43 -49.84 -5.20
CA GLU A 412 -24.88 -49.94 -5.27
C GLU A 412 -25.37 -49.85 -6.71
N ASP A 413 -24.80 -48.95 -7.53
CA ASP A 413 -25.11 -48.81 -8.95
C ASP A 413 -24.81 -50.11 -9.72
N LEU A 414 -23.60 -50.67 -9.55
CA LEU A 414 -23.19 -51.90 -10.24
C LEU A 414 -23.97 -53.14 -9.75
N PHE A 415 -24.27 -53.20 -8.46
CA PHE A 415 -24.91 -54.36 -7.85
C PHE A 415 -26.44 -54.36 -8.03
N LYS A 416 -27.10 -53.22 -7.81
CA LYS A 416 -28.57 -53.12 -7.84
C LYS A 416 -29.12 -52.80 -9.22
N TYR A 417 -28.36 -52.18 -10.12
CA TYR A 417 -28.84 -51.77 -11.44
C TYR A 417 -28.09 -52.48 -12.56
N ASP A 418 -28.74 -52.62 -13.71
CA ASP A 418 -28.13 -53.10 -14.95
C ASP A 418 -27.50 -51.96 -15.77
N GLU A 419 -26.91 -52.31 -16.91
CA GLU A 419 -26.21 -51.36 -17.80
C GLU A 419 -27.16 -50.31 -18.40
N GLU A 420 -28.48 -50.55 -18.34
CA GLU A 420 -29.53 -49.64 -18.82
C GLU A 420 -30.16 -48.81 -17.68
N GLY A 421 -29.66 -48.97 -16.44
CA GLY A 421 -30.12 -48.23 -15.26
C GLY A 421 -31.42 -48.77 -14.64
N THR A 422 -31.87 -49.96 -15.02
CA THR A 422 -33.05 -50.59 -14.41
C THR A 422 -32.67 -51.46 -13.21
N PRO A 423 -33.48 -51.50 -12.14
CA PRO A 423 -33.21 -52.34 -10.99
C PRO A 423 -33.17 -53.84 -11.36
N LYS A 424 -32.06 -54.50 -11.05
CA LYS A 424 -31.85 -55.93 -11.29
C LYS A 424 -32.80 -56.76 -10.42
N ILE A 425 -33.53 -57.67 -11.07
CA ILE A 425 -34.36 -58.67 -10.41
C ILE A 425 -33.56 -59.98 -10.32
N TRP A 426 -33.34 -60.46 -9.11
CA TRP A 426 -32.56 -61.66 -8.82
C TRP A 426 -33.37 -62.93 -9.13
N LYS A 427 -32.86 -63.80 -10.02
CA LYS A 427 -33.52 -65.07 -10.38
C LYS A 427 -33.06 -66.25 -9.51
N SER A 428 -31.78 -66.27 -9.12
CA SER A 428 -31.17 -67.31 -8.30
C SER A 428 -30.17 -66.73 -7.30
N ALA A 429 -29.99 -67.41 -6.16
CA ALA A 429 -28.97 -67.02 -5.18
C ALA A 429 -27.54 -67.05 -5.76
N ALA A 430 -27.28 -67.90 -6.75
CA ALA A 430 -25.99 -67.95 -7.45
C ALA A 430 -25.74 -66.69 -8.30
N ASP A 431 -26.78 -66.12 -8.91
CA ASP A 431 -26.68 -64.89 -9.71
C ASP A 431 -26.31 -63.69 -8.83
N VAL A 432 -26.85 -63.64 -7.61
CA VAL A 432 -26.49 -62.64 -6.59
C VAL A 432 -25.02 -62.75 -6.22
N ASP A 433 -24.51 -63.97 -6.02
CA ASP A 433 -23.12 -64.22 -5.61
C ASP A 433 -22.12 -63.83 -6.72
N VAL A 434 -22.44 -64.10 -7.99
CA VAL A 434 -21.60 -63.71 -9.15
C VAL A 434 -21.55 -62.19 -9.31
N GLN A 435 -22.70 -61.53 -9.27
CA GLN A 435 -22.77 -60.07 -9.43
C GLN A 435 -22.17 -59.33 -8.24
N TYR A 436 -22.34 -59.83 -7.02
CA TYR A 436 -21.67 -59.29 -5.83
C TYR A 436 -20.15 -59.33 -6.00
N ASN A 437 -19.59 -60.47 -6.42
CA ASN A 437 -18.14 -60.58 -6.62
C ASN A 437 -17.64 -59.66 -7.74
N LYS A 438 -18.40 -59.51 -8.83
CA LYS A 438 -18.07 -58.57 -9.92
C LYS A 438 -18.07 -57.11 -9.44
N ALA A 439 -19.18 -56.66 -8.84
CA ALA A 439 -19.33 -55.30 -8.33
C ALA A 439 -18.29 -54.99 -7.24
N LYS A 440 -17.97 -55.98 -6.41
CA LYS A 440 -16.92 -55.90 -5.39
C LYS A 440 -15.56 -55.63 -6.03
N VAL A 441 -15.10 -56.51 -6.93
CA VAL A 441 -13.78 -56.37 -7.56
C VAL A 441 -13.65 -55.03 -8.29
N GLU A 442 -14.67 -54.62 -9.05
CA GLU A 442 -14.67 -53.34 -9.77
C GLU A 442 -14.65 -52.13 -8.82
N THR A 443 -15.41 -52.15 -7.72
CA THR A 443 -15.41 -51.05 -6.74
C THR A 443 -14.08 -50.97 -5.97
N PHE A 444 -13.53 -52.11 -5.54
CA PHE A 444 -12.26 -52.14 -4.81
C PHE A 444 -11.07 -51.76 -5.70
N ALA A 445 -11.14 -52.01 -7.00
CA ALA A 445 -10.13 -51.56 -7.97
C ALA A 445 -10.03 -50.03 -8.10
N LEU A 446 -11.05 -49.28 -7.66
CA LEU A 446 -11.04 -47.81 -7.66
C LEU A 446 -10.38 -47.22 -6.41
N LEU A 447 -10.17 -47.98 -5.33
CA LEU A 447 -9.56 -47.46 -4.10
C LEU A 447 -8.12 -46.93 -4.31
N PRO A 448 -7.23 -47.60 -5.09
CA PRO A 448 -5.91 -47.07 -5.39
C PRO A 448 -5.93 -45.72 -6.14
N LEU A 449 -6.97 -45.45 -6.94
CA LEU A 449 -7.15 -44.18 -7.67
C LEU A 449 -7.29 -43.00 -6.70
N PHE A 450 -7.95 -43.21 -5.56
CA PHE A 450 -8.11 -42.19 -4.52
C PHE A 450 -6.93 -42.14 -3.55
N ALA A 451 -6.06 -43.16 -3.55
CA ALA A 451 -4.88 -43.21 -2.71
C ALA A 451 -3.73 -42.37 -3.28
N THR A 452 -3.53 -42.45 -4.59
CA THR A 452 -2.42 -41.77 -5.27
C THR A 452 -2.91 -41.19 -6.59
N ALA A 453 -2.67 -39.89 -6.79
CA ALA A 453 -2.96 -39.18 -8.02
C ALA A 453 -1.89 -39.55 -9.07
N ALA A 454 -2.14 -40.63 -9.81
CA ALA A 454 -1.27 -41.14 -10.86
C ALA A 454 -1.99 -41.16 -12.22
N LEU A 455 -1.25 -40.83 -13.28
CA LEU A 455 -1.75 -40.87 -14.66
C LEU A 455 -1.81 -42.31 -15.15
N LYS A 456 -2.88 -42.67 -15.87
CA LYS A 456 -3.00 -44.01 -16.46
C LYS A 456 -2.10 -44.18 -17.68
N SER A 457 -1.85 -43.10 -18.43
CA SER A 457 -1.08 -43.14 -19.68
C SER A 457 0.41 -43.41 -19.46
N THR A 458 0.98 -42.94 -18.35
CA THR A 458 2.42 -43.05 -18.04
C THR A 458 2.71 -43.89 -16.80
N GLY A 459 1.73 -44.07 -15.90
CA GLY A 459 1.94 -44.73 -14.60
C GLY A 459 2.74 -43.86 -13.61
N GLU A 460 2.98 -42.59 -13.97
CA GLU A 460 3.72 -41.63 -13.16
C GLU A 460 2.76 -40.85 -12.26
N GLU A 461 3.24 -40.48 -11.07
CA GLU A 461 2.53 -39.61 -10.14
C GLU A 461 2.45 -38.17 -10.69
N ILE A 462 1.36 -37.47 -10.40
CA ILE A 462 1.26 -36.04 -10.77
C ILE A 462 2.26 -35.26 -9.91
N VAL A 463 3.32 -34.78 -10.55
CA VAL A 463 4.29 -33.87 -9.93
C VAL A 463 4.02 -32.45 -10.44
N PRO A 464 3.83 -31.47 -9.55
CA PRO A 464 3.74 -30.07 -9.94
C PRO A 464 4.95 -29.62 -10.75
N SER A 465 4.72 -28.77 -11.77
CA SER A 465 5.80 -28.19 -12.58
C SER A 465 6.69 -27.22 -11.79
N ILE A 466 6.22 -26.76 -10.63
CA ILE A 466 6.89 -25.79 -9.75
C ILE A 466 6.99 -26.40 -8.36
N ASP A 467 8.10 -26.15 -7.67
CA ASP A 467 8.25 -26.55 -6.28
C ASP A 467 7.25 -25.81 -5.37
N ILE A 468 6.38 -26.61 -4.74
CA ILE A 468 5.37 -26.17 -3.78
C ILE A 468 5.75 -26.58 -2.35
N SER A 469 6.81 -27.37 -2.18
CA SER A 469 7.18 -27.96 -0.89
C SER A 469 7.73 -26.93 0.09
N HIS A 470 8.36 -25.87 -0.42
CA HIS A 470 8.80 -24.73 0.35
C HIS A 470 7.72 -23.63 0.30
N GLU A 471 6.97 -23.52 1.40
CA GLU A 471 6.31 -22.26 1.75
C GLU A 471 7.42 -21.23 1.95
N ASP A 472 7.68 -20.41 0.92
CA ASP A 472 8.54 -19.25 1.07
C ASP A 472 7.88 -18.33 2.11
N GLU A 473 8.49 -18.27 3.29
CA GLU A 473 8.24 -17.40 4.43
C GLU A 473 7.50 -16.11 4.07
N LEU A 474 6.23 -16.01 4.48
CA LEU A 474 5.49 -14.75 4.52
C LEU A 474 4.74 -14.52 5.83
N ASP A 475 4.99 -15.30 6.87
CA ASP A 475 4.58 -15.00 8.24
C ASP A 475 5.72 -15.42 9.19
N GLY A 476 6.31 -14.46 9.88
CA GLY A 476 7.26 -14.72 10.97
C GLY A 476 6.54 -15.27 12.20
N TYR A 477 7.29 -15.97 13.05
CA TYR A 477 6.88 -16.80 14.21
C TYR A 477 6.32 -18.17 13.74
N ASP A 478 6.94 -19.33 13.98
CA ASP A 478 7.61 -19.80 15.20
C ASP A 478 8.68 -20.84 14.83
N GLU A 479 9.85 -20.72 15.45
CA GLU A 479 10.93 -21.70 15.45
C GLU A 479 10.57 -22.79 16.47
N PHE A 480 9.89 -23.86 16.03
CA PHE A 480 9.72 -25.07 16.82
C PHE A 480 9.98 -26.33 15.98
N GLU A 481 11.03 -27.03 16.43
CA GLU A 481 11.32 -28.45 16.36
C GLU A 481 11.79 -29.04 15.01
N ASP A 482 13.08 -29.36 15.01
CA ASP A 482 13.74 -30.40 14.22
C ASP A 482 12.89 -31.68 14.17
N ASP A 483 12.14 -31.86 13.08
CA ASP A 483 11.79 -33.17 12.55
C ASP A 483 12.40 -33.31 11.15
N GLU A 484 13.64 -33.80 11.12
CA GLU A 484 14.47 -34.12 9.95
C GLU A 484 13.90 -35.28 9.09
N TYR A 485 12.58 -35.53 9.14
CA TYR A 485 11.88 -36.60 8.39
C TYR A 485 10.45 -36.24 7.93
N ALA A 486 10.16 -34.98 7.63
CA ALA A 486 8.90 -34.61 6.95
C ALA A 486 9.03 -34.72 5.41
N ASN A 487 8.49 -35.81 4.87
CA ASN A 487 8.64 -36.29 3.48
C ASN A 487 8.35 -35.27 2.34
N PRO A 488 9.12 -35.29 1.23
CA PRO A 488 8.94 -34.40 0.06
C PRO A 488 7.81 -34.77 -0.95
N HIS A 489 6.76 -35.51 -0.55
CA HIS A 489 5.69 -35.94 -1.48
C HIS A 489 4.26 -35.71 -0.91
N ILE A 490 3.82 -34.45 -0.78
CA ILE A 490 2.50 -34.10 -0.23
C ILE A 490 1.42 -33.88 -1.30
N PHE A 491 1.78 -33.75 -2.59
CA PHE A 491 0.79 -33.48 -3.64
C PHE A 491 0.04 -34.75 -4.09
N ALA A 492 0.77 -35.78 -4.53
CA ALA A 492 0.18 -36.95 -5.18
C ALA A 492 -0.39 -37.98 -4.21
N HIS A 493 0.06 -38.02 -2.96
CA HIS A 493 -0.46 -38.92 -1.94
C HIS A 493 -1.65 -38.28 -1.21
N LEU A 494 -2.83 -38.86 -1.42
CA LEU A 494 -4.10 -38.25 -0.99
C LEU A 494 -4.71 -38.95 0.23
N LEU A 495 -4.59 -40.28 0.30
CA LEU A 495 -5.03 -41.07 1.44
C LEU A 495 -3.87 -41.82 2.06
N THR A 496 -3.72 -41.71 3.38
CA THR A 496 -2.74 -42.49 4.11
C THR A 496 -3.09 -43.98 4.10
N ASN A 497 -2.09 -44.84 4.29
CA ASN A 497 -2.30 -46.29 4.42
C ASN A 497 -3.29 -46.66 5.55
N LYS A 498 -3.41 -45.83 6.59
CA LYS A 498 -4.38 -46.03 7.68
C LYS A 498 -5.81 -45.76 7.21
N GLU A 499 -6.03 -44.63 6.53
CA GLU A 499 -7.34 -44.23 5.99
C GLU A 499 -7.82 -45.21 4.92
N GLN A 500 -6.94 -45.64 4.00
CA GLN A 500 -7.27 -46.66 3.00
C GLN A 500 -7.79 -47.95 3.65
N ASN A 501 -7.13 -48.42 4.72
CA ASN A 501 -7.55 -49.60 5.47
C ASN A 501 -8.89 -49.40 6.19
N ASN A 502 -9.17 -48.20 6.70
CA ASN A 502 -10.45 -47.88 7.33
C ASN A 502 -11.59 -47.85 6.31
N ILE A 503 -11.39 -47.17 5.18
CA ILE A 503 -12.32 -47.16 4.04
C ILE A 503 -12.59 -48.59 3.57
N PHE A 504 -11.54 -49.40 3.42
CA PHE A 504 -11.68 -50.81 3.03
C PHE A 504 -12.56 -51.60 4.00
N LYS A 505 -12.33 -51.45 5.32
CA LYS A 505 -13.15 -52.11 6.36
C LYS A 505 -14.60 -51.61 6.36
N LYS A 506 -14.82 -50.31 6.21
CA LYS A 506 -16.14 -49.67 6.19
C LYS A 506 -16.93 -50.12 4.95
N LEU A 507 -16.33 -50.02 3.76
CA LEU A 507 -16.92 -50.47 2.50
C LEU A 507 -17.24 -51.97 2.55
N LYS A 508 -16.33 -52.81 3.04
CA LYS A 508 -16.61 -54.25 3.19
C LYS A 508 -17.85 -54.50 4.06
N ARG A 509 -17.96 -53.86 5.22
CA ARG A 509 -19.15 -53.99 6.09
C ARG A 509 -20.43 -53.53 5.41
N GLU A 510 -20.40 -52.37 4.74
CA GLU A 510 -21.57 -51.81 4.06
C GLU A 510 -22.01 -52.67 2.86
N THR A 511 -21.06 -53.14 2.04
CA THR A 511 -21.33 -54.05 0.91
C THR A 511 -21.88 -55.40 1.38
N ASP A 512 -21.38 -55.95 2.49
CA ASP A 512 -21.87 -57.21 3.07
C ASP A 512 -23.32 -57.09 3.56
N VAL A 513 -23.70 -55.93 4.14
CA VAL A 513 -25.10 -55.65 4.53
C VAL A 513 -26.01 -55.63 3.31
N ILE A 514 -25.63 -54.89 2.25
CA ILE A 514 -26.40 -54.80 1.01
C ILE A 514 -26.57 -56.18 0.35
N TYR A 515 -25.52 -57.01 0.38
CA TYR A 515 -25.54 -58.37 -0.13
C TYR A 515 -26.51 -59.28 0.64
N VAL A 516 -26.47 -59.27 1.96
CA VAL A 516 -27.37 -60.07 2.79
C VAL A 516 -28.83 -59.68 2.56
N ASP A 517 -29.11 -58.38 2.45
CA ASP A 517 -30.46 -57.88 2.17
C ASP A 517 -30.96 -58.27 0.77
N ALA A 518 -30.09 -58.33 -0.23
CA ALA A 518 -30.44 -58.82 -1.57
C ALA A 518 -30.66 -60.35 -1.60
N LYS A 519 -29.96 -61.12 -0.75
CA LYS A 519 -30.05 -62.58 -0.71
C LYS A 519 -31.27 -63.10 0.05
N ARG A 520 -31.74 -62.37 1.08
CA ARG A 520 -32.89 -62.76 1.93
C ARG A 520 -34.19 -63.07 1.15
N PRO A 521 -34.65 -62.22 0.21
CA PRO A 521 -35.93 -62.43 -0.50
C PRO A 521 -35.91 -63.62 -1.47
N VAL A 522 -34.74 -63.94 -2.03
CA VAL A 522 -34.56 -65.02 -3.01
C VAL A 522 -34.65 -66.40 -2.34
N VAL A 523 -34.29 -66.49 -1.06
CA VAL A 523 -34.29 -67.75 -0.29
C VAL A 523 -35.65 -68.04 0.36
N THR A 524 -36.49 -67.01 0.58
CA THR A 524 -37.78 -67.14 1.29
C THR A 524 -39.01 -67.23 0.37
N SER A 525 -38.86 -67.17 -0.96
CA SER A 525 -39.99 -67.23 -1.91
C SER A 525 -40.53 -68.66 -2.14
N THR A 526 -40.79 -69.40 -1.07
CA THR A 526 -41.55 -70.65 -1.10
C THR A 526 -42.70 -70.58 -0.11
N THR A 527 -43.60 -69.62 -0.31
CA THR A 527 -44.92 -69.63 0.34
C THR A 527 -45.80 -70.70 -0.31
N GLN A 528 -45.50 -71.98 -0.05
CA GLN A 528 -46.46 -73.04 -0.31
C GLN A 528 -47.55 -72.97 0.78
N ILE A 529 -48.79 -72.71 0.37
CA ILE A 529 -49.94 -72.80 1.26
C ILE A 529 -50.00 -74.24 1.80
N PRO A 530 -49.98 -74.45 3.12
CA PRO A 530 -49.97 -75.80 3.68
C PRO A 530 -51.19 -76.61 3.22
N LEU A 531 -50.97 -77.88 2.85
CA LEU A 531 -52.02 -78.76 2.33
C LEU A 531 -53.26 -78.87 3.23
N TYR A 532 -53.10 -78.72 4.55
CA TYR A 532 -54.22 -78.76 5.50
C TYR A 532 -55.20 -77.59 5.33
N ILE A 533 -54.76 -76.44 4.81
CA ILE A 533 -55.64 -75.29 4.54
C ILE A 533 -56.67 -75.66 3.46
N TYR A 534 -56.26 -76.38 2.41
CA TYR A 534 -57.19 -76.86 1.38
C TYR A 534 -58.24 -77.83 1.94
N VAL A 535 -57.84 -78.68 2.90
CA VAL A 535 -58.76 -79.58 3.61
C VAL A 535 -59.75 -78.79 4.47
N ILE A 536 -59.29 -77.75 5.17
CA ILE A 536 -60.14 -76.87 5.99
C ILE A 536 -61.17 -76.13 5.12
N ILE A 537 -60.74 -75.58 3.96
CA ILE A 537 -61.65 -74.91 3.01
C ILE A 537 -62.71 -75.88 2.48
N ALA A 538 -62.32 -77.11 2.15
CA ALA A 538 -63.25 -78.12 1.66
C ALA A 538 -64.30 -78.52 2.72
N VAL A 539 -63.90 -78.66 4.00
CA VAL A 539 -64.79 -79.06 5.09
C VAL A 539 -65.73 -77.93 5.52
N LEU A 540 -65.21 -76.72 5.75
CA LEU A 540 -66.02 -75.56 6.15
C LEU A 540 -66.89 -75.04 5.00
N GLY A 541 -66.40 -75.09 3.76
CA GLY A 541 -67.12 -74.65 2.56
C GLY A 541 -68.11 -75.67 2.02
N TRP A 542 -68.19 -76.89 2.58
CA TRP A 542 -69.03 -77.98 2.06
C TRP A 542 -70.53 -77.62 2.04
N ASN A 543 -70.99 -76.89 3.06
CA ASN A 543 -72.40 -76.51 3.18
C ASN A 543 -72.81 -75.52 2.08
N GLU A 544 -71.97 -74.52 1.80
CA GLU A 544 -72.20 -73.54 0.74
C GLU A 544 -72.05 -74.16 -0.66
N PHE A 545 -71.07 -75.05 -0.83
CA PHE A 545 -70.89 -75.80 -2.08
C PHE A 545 -72.12 -76.67 -2.40
N MET A 546 -72.70 -77.34 -1.40
CA MET A 546 -73.93 -78.12 -1.57
C MET A 546 -75.18 -77.25 -1.76
N ALA A 547 -75.23 -76.06 -1.18
CA ALA A 547 -76.33 -75.10 -1.39
C ALA A 547 -76.41 -74.65 -2.86
N ILE A 548 -75.26 -74.44 -3.51
CA ILE A 548 -75.18 -74.08 -4.93
C ILE A 548 -75.68 -75.24 -5.82
N LEU A 549 -75.31 -76.49 -5.52
CA LEU A 549 -75.71 -77.67 -6.29
C LEU A 549 -77.20 -78.03 -6.17
N ARG A 550 -77.82 -77.80 -5.00
CA ARG A 550 -79.24 -78.11 -4.77
C ARG A 550 -80.21 -77.08 -5.34
N ASN A 551 -79.76 -75.85 -5.55
CA ASN A 551 -80.57 -74.81 -6.16
C ASN A 551 -80.34 -74.79 -7.68
N PRO A 552 -81.29 -75.25 -8.51
CA PRO A 552 -81.09 -75.38 -9.96
C PRO A 552 -80.78 -74.03 -10.63
N LEU A 553 -81.23 -72.91 -10.06
CA LEU A 553 -80.93 -71.57 -10.57
C LEU A 553 -79.46 -71.17 -10.30
N LEU A 554 -78.96 -71.43 -9.10
CA LEU A 554 -77.57 -71.11 -8.73
C LEU A 554 -76.56 -72.02 -9.44
N PHE A 555 -76.93 -73.29 -9.68
CA PHE A 555 -76.10 -74.23 -10.41
C PHE A 555 -75.96 -73.86 -11.90
N VAL A 556 -77.04 -73.43 -12.56
CA VAL A 556 -76.96 -72.93 -13.94
C VAL A 556 -76.15 -71.64 -14.00
N LEU A 557 -76.35 -70.73 -13.03
CA LEU A 557 -75.61 -69.49 -12.96
C LEU A 557 -74.10 -69.74 -12.78
N SER A 558 -73.70 -70.68 -11.92
CA SER A 558 -72.29 -71.03 -11.70
C SER A 558 -71.64 -71.64 -12.94
N ILE A 559 -72.35 -72.47 -13.71
CA ILE A 559 -71.86 -73.00 -14.99
C ILE A 559 -71.64 -71.86 -15.99
N ILE A 560 -72.57 -70.90 -16.07
CA ILE A 560 -72.43 -69.74 -16.96
C ILE A 560 -71.22 -68.89 -16.56
N THR A 561 -71.01 -68.63 -15.27
CA THR A 561 -69.82 -67.87 -14.81
C THR A 561 -68.53 -68.62 -15.05
N VAL A 562 -68.47 -69.93 -14.78
CA VAL A 562 -67.26 -70.74 -15.02
C VAL A 562 -66.93 -70.78 -16.51
N THR A 563 -67.94 -70.96 -17.36
CA THR A 563 -67.76 -70.97 -18.82
C THR A 563 -67.35 -69.59 -19.34
N GLY A 564 -67.94 -68.51 -18.81
CA GLY A 564 -67.58 -67.13 -19.15
C GLY A 564 -66.15 -66.77 -18.73
N VAL A 565 -65.74 -67.17 -17.52
CA VAL A 565 -64.37 -66.97 -17.03
C VAL A 565 -63.38 -67.80 -17.84
N TYR A 566 -63.73 -69.04 -18.20
CA TYR A 566 -62.89 -69.89 -19.06
C TYR A 566 -62.69 -69.28 -20.45
N PHE A 567 -63.75 -68.78 -21.08
CA PHE A 567 -63.64 -68.07 -22.36
C PHE A 567 -62.82 -66.78 -22.23
N ALA A 568 -63.03 -66.01 -21.17
CA ALA A 568 -62.27 -64.77 -20.92
C ALA A 568 -60.78 -65.04 -20.67
N TYR A 569 -60.45 -66.16 -20.01
CA TYR A 569 -59.06 -66.62 -19.81
C TYR A 569 -58.41 -67.01 -21.14
N ASN A 570 -59.10 -67.81 -21.96
CA ASN A 570 -58.55 -68.27 -23.23
C ASN A 570 -58.46 -67.16 -24.29
N ALA A 571 -59.23 -66.08 -24.13
CA ALA A 571 -59.22 -64.91 -25.01
C ALA A 571 -58.35 -63.74 -24.49
N GLU A 572 -57.60 -63.90 -23.38
CA GLU A 572 -56.78 -62.87 -22.73
C GLU A 572 -57.53 -61.58 -22.33
N MET A 573 -58.87 -61.61 -22.26
CA MET A 573 -59.72 -60.44 -21.97
C MET A 573 -60.02 -60.24 -20.46
N LEU A 574 -59.41 -61.03 -19.58
CA LEU A 574 -59.64 -60.93 -18.12
C LEU A 574 -59.28 -59.55 -17.54
N GLY A 575 -58.20 -58.94 -18.03
CA GLY A 575 -57.77 -57.60 -17.61
C GLY A 575 -58.84 -56.53 -17.92
N PRO A 576 -59.24 -56.37 -19.20
CA PRO A 576 -60.32 -55.48 -19.60
C PRO A 576 -61.64 -55.72 -18.85
N MET A 577 -62.07 -56.97 -18.67
CA MET A 577 -63.29 -57.29 -17.92
C MET A 577 -63.24 -56.84 -16.46
N LEU A 578 -62.11 -57.06 -15.77
CA LEU A 578 -61.93 -56.62 -14.39
C LEU A 578 -61.93 -55.08 -14.29
N SER A 579 -61.29 -54.40 -15.24
CA SER A 579 -61.27 -52.92 -15.27
C SER A 579 -62.66 -52.31 -15.45
N ILE A 580 -63.49 -52.90 -16.32
CA ILE A 580 -64.88 -52.50 -16.53
C ILE A 580 -65.71 -52.83 -15.28
N GLY A 581 -65.48 -53.98 -14.66
CA GLY A 581 -66.13 -54.39 -13.42
C GLY A 581 -65.85 -53.41 -12.27
N PHE A 582 -64.59 -53.02 -12.07
CA PHE A 582 -64.24 -52.01 -11.08
C PHE A 582 -64.82 -50.63 -11.39
N ALA A 583 -64.83 -50.22 -12.67
CA ALA A 583 -65.44 -48.96 -13.09
C ALA A 583 -66.97 -48.94 -12.88
N MET A 584 -67.66 -50.05 -13.17
CA MET A 584 -69.10 -50.19 -12.89
C MET A 584 -69.40 -50.17 -11.39
N LEU A 585 -68.59 -50.82 -10.55
CA LEU A 585 -68.76 -50.75 -9.10
C LEU A 585 -68.59 -49.33 -8.58
N ASP A 586 -67.61 -48.57 -9.08
CA ASP A 586 -67.38 -47.20 -8.65
C ASP A 586 -68.52 -46.26 -9.11
N GLN A 587 -69.06 -46.47 -10.32
CA GLN A 587 -70.27 -45.77 -10.78
C GLN A 587 -71.52 -46.16 -10.00
N THR A 588 -71.70 -47.45 -9.69
CA THR A 588 -72.85 -47.94 -8.90
C THR A 588 -72.79 -47.38 -7.47
N LYS A 589 -71.59 -47.30 -6.88
CA LYS A 589 -71.36 -46.64 -5.59
C LYS A 589 -71.73 -45.16 -5.63
N LYS A 590 -71.40 -44.45 -6.72
CA LYS A 590 -71.79 -43.04 -6.92
C LYS A 590 -73.32 -42.88 -7.03
N VAL A 591 -73.98 -43.69 -7.85
CA VAL A 591 -75.44 -43.66 -8.02
C VAL A 591 -76.17 -44.07 -6.75
N ALA A 592 -75.68 -45.08 -6.02
CA ALA A 592 -76.22 -45.45 -4.71
C ALA A 592 -76.05 -44.33 -3.70
N LYS A 593 -74.90 -43.65 -3.70
CA LYS A 593 -74.66 -42.48 -2.83
C LYS A 593 -75.55 -41.29 -3.20
N GLU A 594 -75.85 -41.07 -4.48
CA GLU A 594 -76.81 -40.05 -4.94
C GLU A 594 -78.25 -40.41 -4.58
N LYS A 595 -78.70 -41.65 -4.81
CA LYS A 595 -80.03 -42.13 -4.41
C LYS A 595 -80.23 -42.11 -2.89
N LEU A 596 -79.19 -42.44 -2.13
CA LEU A 596 -79.22 -42.41 -0.66
C LEU A 596 -79.18 -40.96 -0.15
N LYS A 597 -78.55 -40.04 -0.89
CA LYS A 597 -78.59 -38.60 -0.64
C LYS A 597 -79.96 -37.99 -0.98
N ASP A 598 -80.63 -38.44 -2.05
CA ASP A 598 -81.99 -38.01 -2.40
C ASP A 598 -83.03 -38.51 -1.39
N ILE A 599 -82.91 -39.77 -0.91
CA ILE A 599 -83.79 -40.31 0.14
C ILE A 599 -83.55 -39.62 1.50
N LEU A 600 -82.32 -39.18 1.79
CA LEU A 600 -82.01 -38.45 3.04
C LEU A 600 -82.42 -36.97 3.00
N LEU A 601 -82.68 -36.39 1.82
CA LEU A 601 -83.07 -34.99 1.65
C LEU A 601 -84.59 -34.80 1.53
N ASP A 602 -85.37 -35.89 1.38
CA ASP A 602 -86.84 -35.85 1.24
C ASP A 602 -87.60 -36.03 2.57
N ASP A 603 -86.90 -36.18 3.70
CA ASP A 603 -87.52 -36.37 5.03
C ASP A 603 -86.97 -35.37 6.05
N ASP A 604 -87.40 -34.10 5.96
CA ASP A 604 -87.14 -33.10 7.00
C ASP A 604 -88.34 -32.15 7.19
N VAL A 605 -89.40 -32.63 7.87
CA VAL A 605 -90.49 -31.79 8.42
C VAL A 605 -90.91 -32.30 9.80
N ARG A 606 -90.27 -31.77 10.87
CA ARG A 606 -90.85 -31.27 12.15
C ARG A 606 -89.91 -31.42 13.36
N VAL A 607 -89.57 -30.27 13.93
CA VAL A 607 -88.91 -29.99 15.24
C VAL A 607 -90.02 -29.74 16.30
N PRO A 608 -89.87 -29.71 17.67
CA PRO A 608 -88.79 -29.99 18.69
C PRO A 608 -89.32 -30.86 19.90
N PRO A 609 -88.88 -30.79 21.21
CA PRO A 609 -87.58 -30.50 21.87
C PRO A 609 -87.13 -31.53 22.96
N SER A 610 -85.84 -31.42 23.33
CA SER A 610 -85.19 -31.63 24.65
C SER A 610 -85.39 -32.91 25.49
N ARG A 611 -84.28 -33.57 25.85
CA ARG A 611 -83.82 -33.76 27.25
C ARG A 611 -82.41 -34.38 27.33
N ALA A 612 -81.80 -34.19 28.49
CA ALA A 612 -80.37 -34.11 28.76
C ALA A 612 -79.65 -35.40 29.18
N SER A 613 -78.31 -35.27 29.32
CA SER A 613 -77.34 -36.09 30.08
C SER A 613 -76.90 -37.41 29.40
N THR A 614 -75.62 -37.81 29.28
CA THR A 614 -74.29 -37.31 29.68
C THR A 614 -73.28 -38.04 28.79
N GLN A 615 -72.34 -37.37 28.12
CA GLN A 615 -71.07 -38.01 27.70
C GLN A 615 -70.00 -36.97 27.38
N ALA A 616 -68.80 -37.21 27.89
CA ALA A 616 -67.60 -36.39 27.68
C ALA A 616 -67.13 -36.47 26.22
N THR A 617 -66.74 -35.33 25.64
CA THR A 617 -66.14 -35.26 24.31
C THR A 617 -64.98 -34.28 24.31
N LEU A 618 -63.87 -34.73 23.76
CA LEU A 618 -62.74 -33.94 23.27
C LEU A 618 -63.22 -33.08 22.10
N VAL A 619 -62.94 -31.78 22.14
CA VAL A 619 -63.14 -30.87 21.01
C VAL A 619 -61.79 -30.31 20.60
N ALA A 620 -61.46 -30.48 19.32
CA ALA A 620 -60.48 -29.66 18.62
C ALA A 620 -61.25 -28.60 17.85
N GLU A 621 -60.98 -27.32 18.14
CA GLU A 621 -61.34 -26.20 17.30
C GLU A 621 -60.07 -25.40 16.98
N SER A 622 -59.90 -25.13 15.70
CA SER A 622 -58.88 -24.34 15.04
C SER A 622 -59.07 -22.84 15.31
N ILE A 623 -57.97 -22.07 15.46
CA ILE A 623 -57.88 -20.66 15.04
C ILE A 623 -56.40 -20.32 14.73
N GLU A 624 -56.24 -19.49 13.71
CA GLU A 624 -54.99 -19.03 13.08
C GLU A 624 -54.10 -18.14 13.94
N LEU A 625 -52.82 -18.11 13.54
CA LEU A 625 -51.69 -17.36 14.07
C LEU A 625 -51.71 -15.89 13.63
N ASP A 626 -51.77 -14.97 14.58
CA ASP A 626 -50.95 -13.76 14.59
C ASP A 626 -50.92 -13.17 16.02
N ASP A 627 -49.86 -12.44 16.35
CA ASP A 627 -49.49 -11.89 17.67
C ASP A 627 -48.83 -12.85 18.70
N LEU A 628 -47.49 -12.92 18.66
CA LEU A 628 -46.60 -12.75 19.84
C LEU A 628 -45.12 -12.82 19.42
N ARG A 629 -44.60 -11.74 18.80
CA ARG A 629 -43.15 -11.46 18.76
C ARG A 629 -42.89 -9.97 18.94
N LYS A 630 -42.81 -9.54 20.19
CA LYS A 630 -42.02 -8.36 20.59
C LYS A 630 -41.37 -8.62 21.95
N LEU A 631 -40.11 -8.20 22.03
CA LEU A 631 -39.26 -7.98 23.22
C LEU A 631 -38.40 -9.15 23.72
N SER A 632 -37.19 -9.27 23.17
CA SER A 632 -35.98 -8.87 23.93
C SER A 632 -34.77 -8.76 23.01
N ASN A 633 -34.26 -7.54 22.88
CA ASN A 633 -32.96 -7.22 22.28
C ASN A 633 -31.89 -7.23 23.39
N SER A 634 -30.73 -7.78 23.03
CA SER A 634 -29.36 -7.35 23.38
C SER A 634 -29.11 -6.57 24.68
N THR A 635 -28.32 -7.17 25.57
CA THR A 635 -27.41 -6.41 26.46
C THR A 635 -26.05 -7.11 26.53
N THR A 636 -25.09 -6.51 25.84
CA THR A 636 -23.69 -6.23 26.19
C THR A 636 -23.16 -6.84 27.50
N ILE A 637 -22.06 -7.60 27.42
CA ILE A 637 -21.13 -7.83 28.54
C ILE A 637 -19.77 -7.27 28.12
N ALA A 638 -19.31 -6.28 28.89
CA ALA A 638 -17.97 -5.74 28.86
C ALA A 638 -17.09 -6.49 29.87
N VAL A 639 -15.81 -6.52 29.53
CA VAL A 639 -14.66 -7.06 30.25
C VAL A 639 -14.27 -6.13 31.39
N GLU A 640 -14.06 -6.69 32.58
CA GLU A 640 -13.19 -6.15 33.64
C GLU A 640 -12.74 -7.33 34.53
N GLU A 641 -11.55 -7.86 34.23
CA GLU A 641 -10.40 -8.12 35.14
C GLU A 641 -9.28 -8.83 34.36
#